data_AF-A0A945GTM7-F1
#
_entry.id   AF-A0A945GTM7-F1
#
_cell.length_a   1.000
_cell.length_b   1.000
_cell.length_c   1.000
_cell.angle_alpha   90.00
_cell.angle_beta   90.00
_cell.angle_gamma   90.00
#
_symmetry.space_group_name_H-M   'P 1'
#
loop_
_entity.id
_entity.type
_entity.pdbx_description
1 polymer ?
#
loop_
_entity_poly.entity_id
_entity_poly.type
_entity_poly.pdbx_seq_one_letter_code
_entity_poly.pdbx_strand_id
1 'polypeptide(L)'
;MRGRTLLITAAVAASSTIGLIVVNGHASRKGSTTRNLIGPDVVAWTIGGQNNADIDYYGSSNGIGGYAIATQSCNWGDEVLDWYGGTNQSPIIMSNMFRLKDGRFEQIGLQAFMKHSFCALSEPGCGDCQSTNCDTLGIGCADTYWAGLNSNGECPRSDVNGFTGAYPYPFTQSPSGPSSIRGNIQVLNVDVDPAQNAGARYFIEAQYIAQDDQQAGNGNNNASWREIGFNSISDPYVMDSDGATETHAGEPAIQAWADIDPSVRLGHILVPDDGKILIGSKITDNGDGTYSYEYAIHNLNNHRSIQSVTIPTGNATISSVGFKDIDYNSGEIYDNTDWTSNVTADSVTWYGPTFEQNPNGNALRWGTTYNFSFVATAAPASGDIECGIFKPGGASSFSASSIIPGGGATNDPCDQPLGDCPEDVDASGIVAVGDILATVANWGDCGDGTYRPLGDVDGDCCVTVADLLQIIGAWGNDCAPTGACCLPGGGCSDAVTESVCVAAQGDFQGADSNCSTSNCPDPGACCFDDGTCQFVMATDCSQLGGGFQGEGTNCKSANCTVAGEGDECSGALIATNGANAFNTSTATPSDPQPDASQCSGSYLDWDNSQDVWFKYVPTQSGNVHFTTCDGNSYDTSMVLYENSCDNQVACNGDGSGDSGCQDYYSAFDYDVIAGESYYIRLGGWQGATGEGTLTLN
;
A
#
# COMPACT_ATOMS: atom_id res chain seq x y z
N MET A 1 46.41 4.21 79.29
CA MET A 1 45.69 2.98 79.69
C MET A 1 44.20 3.19 79.50
N ARG A 2 43.58 2.36 78.63
CA ARG A 2 42.14 2.05 78.46
C ARG A 2 41.10 3.19 78.34
N GLY A 3 40.31 3.15 77.25
CA GLY A 3 38.93 3.69 77.23
C GLY A 3 38.32 4.02 75.85
N ARG A 4 37.51 3.08 75.33
CA ARG A 4 36.42 3.08 74.30
C ARG A 4 35.97 4.40 73.61
N THR A 5 35.53 4.31 72.33
CA THR A 5 34.17 4.67 71.81
C THR A 5 33.99 4.29 70.31
N LEU A 6 32.73 3.98 69.95
CA LEU A 6 32.11 3.59 68.67
C LEU A 6 32.78 4.00 67.33
N LEU A 7 32.74 3.09 66.36
CA LEU A 7 32.85 3.39 64.93
C LEU A 7 31.58 2.91 64.21
N ILE A 8 30.88 3.87 63.62
CA ILE A 8 29.77 3.68 62.68
C ILE A 8 30.41 3.37 61.32
N THR A 9 30.14 2.21 60.75
CA THR A 9 30.47 1.89 59.36
C THR A 9 29.38 2.47 58.46
N ALA A 10 29.68 3.62 57.83
CA ALA A 10 28.92 4.10 56.68
C ALA A 10 29.41 3.34 55.45
N ALA A 11 28.52 2.56 54.83
CA ALA A 11 28.76 1.97 53.52
C ALA A 11 28.64 3.09 52.47
N VAL A 12 29.76 3.44 51.84
CA VAL A 12 29.79 4.27 50.65
C VAL A 12 29.39 3.36 49.49
N ALA A 13 28.15 3.48 49.03
CA ALA A 13 27.73 2.91 47.75
C ALA A 13 28.41 3.72 46.65
N ALA A 14 29.40 3.12 45.99
CA ALA A 14 29.94 3.64 44.74
C ALA A 14 28.87 3.43 43.66
N SER A 15 28.14 4.49 43.31
CA SER A 15 27.35 4.52 42.09
C SER A 15 28.32 4.51 40.91
N SER A 16 28.59 3.32 40.38
CA SER A 16 29.13 3.17 39.04
C SER A 16 28.03 3.57 38.06
N THR A 17 28.13 4.78 37.52
CA THR A 17 27.48 5.16 36.27
C THR A 17 27.98 4.21 35.19
N ILE A 18 27.19 3.16 34.92
CA ILE A 18 27.24 2.48 33.63
C ILE A 18 26.65 3.50 32.67
N GLY A 19 27.53 4.21 31.96
CA GLY A 19 27.09 4.91 30.76
C GLY A 19 26.45 3.88 29.86
N LEU A 20 25.14 4.02 29.64
CA LEU A 20 24.47 3.38 28.53
C LEU A 20 25.21 3.89 27.28
N ILE A 21 26.11 3.07 26.75
CA ILE A 21 26.43 3.15 25.34
C ILE A 21 25.14 2.68 24.68
N VAL A 22 24.31 3.64 24.26
CA VAL A 22 23.27 3.39 23.30
C VAL A 22 23.99 2.92 22.05
N VAL A 23 24.05 1.60 21.86
CA VAL A 23 24.32 1.03 20.56
C VAL A 23 23.04 1.29 19.79
N ASN A 24 22.92 2.44 19.13
CA ASN A 24 21.96 2.61 18.06
C ASN A 24 22.19 1.41 17.15
N GLY A 25 21.16 0.60 16.95
CA GLY A 25 21.18 -0.60 16.12
C GLY A 25 21.35 -0.29 14.64
N HIS A 26 22.33 0.53 14.25
CA HIS A 26 22.92 0.53 12.92
C HIS A 26 24.07 -0.48 12.88
N ALA A 27 23.80 -1.71 13.33
CA ALA A 27 24.68 -2.82 13.01
C ALA A 27 24.63 -3.05 11.49
N SER A 28 25.56 -2.42 10.79
CA SER A 28 26.10 -2.80 9.48
C SER A 28 25.32 -3.92 8.77
N ARG A 29 24.32 -3.57 7.94
CA ARG A 29 23.71 -4.50 6.97
C ARG A 29 24.78 -5.14 6.04
N LYS A 30 26.02 -4.62 6.03
CA LYS A 30 27.17 -5.22 5.34
C LYS A 30 27.73 -6.50 5.98
N GLY A 31 27.31 -6.89 7.20
CA GLY A 31 27.92 -8.00 7.94
C GLY A 31 27.26 -9.39 7.85
N SER A 32 26.04 -9.51 7.34
CA SER A 32 25.34 -10.81 7.35
C SER A 32 25.71 -11.69 6.15
N THR A 33 25.98 -12.97 6.41
CA THR A 33 26.32 -14.01 5.42
C THR A 33 25.08 -14.65 4.75
N THR A 34 23.88 -14.13 5.03
CA THR A 34 22.60 -14.56 4.46
C THR A 34 21.79 -13.33 4.02
N ARG A 35 22.27 -12.57 3.03
CA ARG A 35 21.58 -11.37 2.55
C ARG A 35 20.53 -11.69 1.50
N ASN A 36 19.29 -11.27 1.75
CA ASN A 36 18.38 -10.85 0.67
C ASN A 36 18.96 -9.58 0.03
N LEU A 37 18.79 -9.41 -1.28
CA LEU A 37 19.19 -8.20 -2.01
C LEU A 37 18.42 -6.98 -1.46
N ILE A 38 19.10 -5.86 -1.21
CA ILE A 38 18.48 -4.62 -0.70
C ILE A 38 17.93 -3.78 -1.86
N GLY A 39 18.58 -3.83 -3.03
CA GLY A 39 18.30 -2.93 -4.15
C GLY A 39 18.86 -1.52 -3.91
N PRO A 40 18.42 -0.52 -4.68
CA PRO A 40 18.69 0.90 -4.42
C PRO A 40 18.03 1.35 -3.10
N ASP A 41 18.74 2.13 -2.27
CA ASP A 41 18.24 2.62 -0.97
C ASP A 41 18.73 4.06 -0.73
N VAL A 42 17.88 5.08 -0.91
CA VAL A 42 18.23 6.49 -0.71
C VAL A 42 17.76 7.03 0.65
N VAL A 43 18.73 7.39 1.48
CA VAL A 43 18.47 8.00 2.79
C VAL A 43 18.98 9.44 2.81
N ALA A 44 18.22 10.36 3.44
CA ALA A 44 18.72 11.68 3.79
C ALA A 44 19.80 11.57 4.90
N TRP A 45 21.04 11.27 4.50
CA TRP A 45 22.13 10.90 5.41
C TRP A 45 22.55 12.02 6.36
N THR A 46 22.67 13.25 5.85
CA THR A 46 22.85 14.43 6.68
C THR A 46 21.94 15.56 6.21
N ILE A 47 21.44 16.34 7.16
CA ILE A 47 20.63 17.53 6.88
C ILE A 47 21.14 18.71 7.70
N GLY A 48 21.17 19.88 7.07
CA GLY A 48 21.66 21.11 7.67
C GLY A 48 23.08 20.97 8.26
N GLY A 49 24.10 20.76 7.42
CA GLY A 49 25.50 20.37 7.73
C GLY A 49 26.31 21.04 8.89
N GLN A 50 27.59 21.36 8.64
CA GLN A 50 28.57 21.87 9.63
C GLN A 50 29.15 23.27 9.31
N ASN A 51 28.68 23.97 8.26
CA ASN A 51 29.21 25.25 7.79
C ASN A 51 28.12 26.33 7.63
N ASN A 52 28.53 27.59 7.40
CA ASN A 52 27.64 28.77 7.32
C ASN A 52 26.56 28.77 6.20
N ALA A 53 26.33 27.70 5.43
CA ALA A 53 25.45 27.67 4.25
C ALA A 53 24.41 26.53 4.28
N ASP A 54 24.08 26.05 5.47
CA ASP A 54 23.32 24.82 5.66
C ASP A 54 21.82 25.04 5.86
N ILE A 55 21.43 26.26 6.26
CA ILE A 55 20.05 26.72 6.35
C ILE A 55 20.01 28.16 5.87
N ASP A 56 19.41 28.41 4.71
CA ASP A 56 19.32 29.74 4.11
C ASP A 56 17.95 30.37 4.38
N TYR A 57 17.94 31.67 4.72
CA TYR A 57 16.74 32.49 4.82
C TYR A 57 16.65 33.48 3.64
N TYR A 58 15.57 33.41 2.89
CA TYR A 58 15.35 34.16 1.64
C TYR A 58 14.54 35.45 1.83
N GLY A 59 14.15 35.76 3.06
CA GLY A 59 13.31 36.89 3.40
C GLY A 59 11.91 36.47 3.83
N SER A 60 11.07 37.47 4.07
CA SER A 60 9.69 37.27 4.51
C SER A 60 8.70 38.06 3.66
N SER A 61 7.49 37.54 3.51
CA SER A 61 6.35 38.24 2.93
C SER A 61 5.12 37.97 3.79
N ASN A 62 4.36 39.02 4.15
CA ASN A 62 3.13 38.91 4.94
C ASN A 62 3.27 38.12 6.25
N GLY A 63 4.42 38.20 6.92
CA GLY A 63 4.66 37.48 8.18
C GLY A 63 5.04 36.00 8.00
N ILE A 64 5.29 35.54 6.79
CA ILE A 64 5.80 34.20 6.46
C ILE A 64 7.26 34.34 6.03
N GLY A 65 8.16 33.57 6.60
CA GLY A 65 9.57 33.46 6.23
C GLY A 65 9.79 32.32 5.24
N GLY A 66 10.72 32.50 4.30
CA GLY A 66 11.13 31.47 3.34
C GLY A 66 12.50 30.91 3.68
N TYR A 67 12.59 29.59 3.85
CA TYR A 67 13.81 28.88 4.24
C TYR A 67 14.15 27.76 3.26
N ALA A 68 15.43 27.42 3.14
CA ALA A 68 15.87 26.19 2.49
C ALA A 68 16.94 25.51 3.34
N ILE A 69 17.02 24.19 3.28
CA ILE A 69 18.00 23.41 4.05
C ILE A 69 18.90 22.62 3.10
N ALA A 70 20.17 22.46 3.48
CA ALA A 70 21.10 21.58 2.79
C ALA A 70 20.80 20.12 3.14
N THR A 71 20.98 19.23 2.17
CA THR A 71 20.83 17.78 2.33
C THR A 71 22.02 17.07 1.71
N GLN A 72 22.46 15.99 2.33
CA GLN A 72 23.34 15.01 1.71
C GLN A 72 22.63 13.67 1.73
N SER A 73 22.38 13.10 0.55
CA SER A 73 21.84 11.77 0.40
C SER A 73 22.91 10.71 0.60
N CYS A 74 22.49 9.46 0.82
CA CYS A 74 23.34 8.29 0.70
C CYS A 74 22.59 7.18 -0.02
N ASN A 75 23.27 6.50 -0.94
CA ASN A 75 22.84 5.18 -1.40
C ASN A 75 23.36 4.11 -0.42
N TRP A 76 22.49 3.70 0.50
CA TRP A 76 22.78 2.68 1.53
C TRP A 76 22.53 1.24 1.04
N GLY A 77 22.12 1.10 -0.23
CA GLY A 77 21.72 -0.14 -0.85
C GLY A 77 22.91 -0.97 -1.35
N ASP A 78 22.59 -2.03 -2.10
CA ASP A 78 23.55 -2.87 -2.81
C ASP A 78 23.43 -2.80 -4.34
N GLU A 79 22.58 -1.91 -4.85
CA GLU A 79 22.47 -1.56 -6.27
C GLU A 79 22.63 -0.05 -6.51
N VAL A 80 22.92 0.32 -7.75
CA VAL A 80 23.07 1.74 -8.16
C VAL A 80 21.68 2.38 -8.26
N LEU A 81 21.55 3.61 -7.76
CA LEU A 81 20.29 4.35 -7.70
C LEU A 81 20.17 5.36 -8.85
N ASP A 82 18.98 5.48 -9.43
CA ASP A 82 18.67 6.35 -10.57
C ASP A 82 18.73 7.84 -10.18
N TRP A 83 19.36 8.66 -11.01
CA TRP A 83 19.52 10.11 -10.78
C TRP A 83 19.46 10.92 -12.08
N TYR A 84 18.64 10.46 -13.03
CA TYR A 84 18.56 10.98 -14.39
C TYR A 84 17.89 12.36 -14.42
N GLY A 85 18.68 13.41 -14.26
CA GLY A 85 18.21 14.80 -14.22
C GLY A 85 17.41 15.21 -15.46
N GLY A 86 16.31 15.93 -15.25
CA GLY A 86 15.43 16.36 -16.33
C GLY A 86 14.55 15.24 -16.91
N THR A 87 14.31 14.19 -16.12
CA THR A 87 13.38 13.10 -16.44
C THR A 87 12.45 12.83 -15.25
N ASN A 88 11.62 11.80 -15.33
CA ASN A 88 10.85 11.30 -14.18
C ASN A 88 11.58 10.21 -13.35
N GLN A 89 12.87 9.98 -13.62
CA GLN A 89 13.71 9.00 -12.92
C GLN A 89 14.81 9.73 -12.13
N SER A 90 14.42 10.76 -11.39
CA SER A 90 15.32 11.57 -10.58
C SER A 90 14.72 11.75 -9.18
N PRO A 91 15.50 11.66 -8.09
CA PRO A 91 14.94 11.83 -6.76
C PRO A 91 14.30 13.20 -6.56
N ILE A 92 13.15 13.21 -5.89
CA ILE A 92 12.51 14.40 -5.36
C ILE A 92 12.95 14.57 -3.91
N ILE A 93 13.43 15.77 -3.56
CA ILE A 93 13.90 16.11 -2.22
C ILE A 93 12.88 17.07 -1.61
N MET A 94 12.26 16.63 -0.53
CA MET A 94 11.36 17.46 0.25
C MET A 94 12.00 17.92 1.56
N SER A 95 11.48 19.01 2.10
CA SER A 95 11.93 19.54 3.39
C SER A 95 10.79 20.13 4.20
N ASN A 96 10.82 19.88 5.51
CA ASN A 96 9.83 20.31 6.49
C ASN A 96 10.49 20.93 7.72
N MET A 97 9.72 21.66 8.51
CA MET A 97 10.15 22.20 9.80
C MET A 97 9.08 21.96 10.87
N PHE A 98 9.53 21.63 12.07
CA PHE A 98 8.70 21.26 13.20
C PHE A 98 9.07 22.05 14.45
N ARG A 99 8.12 22.16 15.38
CA ARG A 99 8.29 22.78 16.69
C ARG A 99 7.73 21.86 17.77
N LEU A 100 8.51 21.63 18.83
CA LEU A 100 8.03 21.08 20.09
C LEU A 100 7.92 22.21 21.11
N LYS A 101 6.70 22.50 21.56
CA LYS A 101 6.43 23.55 22.56
C LYS A 101 5.29 23.12 23.47
N ASP A 102 5.46 23.30 24.78
CA ASP A 102 4.44 22.98 25.79
C ASP A 102 3.85 21.56 25.65
N GLY A 103 4.69 20.61 25.23
CA GLY A 103 4.32 19.20 25.04
C GLY A 103 3.62 18.88 23.71
N ARG A 104 3.44 19.84 22.80
CA ARG A 104 2.86 19.63 21.47
C ARG A 104 3.95 19.64 20.39
N PHE A 105 3.96 18.61 19.55
CA PHE A 105 4.86 18.50 18.39
C PHE A 105 4.09 18.86 17.12
N GLU A 106 4.44 19.96 16.47
CA GLU A 106 3.69 20.55 15.37
C GLU A 106 4.57 20.77 14.15
N GLN A 107 4.09 20.42 12.95
CA GLN A 107 4.73 20.86 11.69
C GLN A 107 4.45 22.34 11.46
N ILE A 108 5.46 23.19 11.50
CA ILE A 108 5.31 24.65 11.31
C ILE A 108 5.77 25.12 9.93
N GLY A 109 6.43 24.24 9.16
CA GLY A 109 6.96 24.54 7.85
C GLY A 109 6.79 23.39 6.86
N LEU A 110 6.42 23.75 5.65
CA LEU A 110 6.29 22.83 4.51
C LEU A 110 6.91 23.46 3.27
N GLN A 111 7.70 22.68 2.54
CA GLN A 111 8.03 22.97 1.16
C GLN A 111 7.07 22.19 0.25
N ALA A 112 6.01 22.88 -0.23
CA ALA A 112 4.99 22.25 -1.07
C ALA A 112 5.51 21.99 -2.49
N PHE A 113 6.32 22.92 -3.03
CA PHE A 113 7.07 22.70 -4.27
C PHE A 113 8.49 22.28 -3.94
N MET A 114 8.77 21.01 -4.15
CA MET A 114 9.98 20.30 -3.74
C MET A 114 11.09 20.41 -4.78
N LYS A 115 12.31 20.03 -4.39
CA LYS A 115 13.44 20.00 -5.29
C LYS A 115 13.36 18.76 -6.18
N HIS A 116 13.35 18.98 -7.49
CA HIS A 116 13.69 17.94 -8.46
C HIS A 116 15.22 17.91 -8.62
N SER A 117 15.84 16.81 -8.20
CA SER A 117 17.29 16.65 -8.32
C SER A 117 17.70 16.56 -9.81
N PHE A 118 18.96 16.87 -10.11
CA PHE A 118 19.44 17.04 -11.49
C PHE A 118 20.77 16.36 -11.79
N CYS A 119 21.53 15.98 -10.76
CA CYS A 119 22.82 15.34 -10.87
C CYS A 119 23.18 14.73 -9.52
N ALA A 120 23.72 13.52 -9.52
CA ALA A 120 24.42 12.96 -8.37
C ALA A 120 25.92 13.28 -8.46
N LEU A 121 26.50 13.85 -7.40
CA LEU A 121 27.96 13.96 -7.27
C LEU A 121 28.62 12.58 -7.14
N SER A 122 27.90 11.61 -6.56
CA SER A 122 28.37 10.26 -6.27
C SER A 122 29.75 10.25 -5.59
N GLU A 123 29.83 10.96 -4.47
CA GLU A 123 31.05 11.26 -3.74
C GLU A 123 31.22 10.43 -2.45
N PRO A 124 32.43 10.33 -1.88
CA PRO A 124 32.61 9.73 -0.56
C PRO A 124 31.91 10.56 0.53
N GLY A 125 31.15 9.92 1.42
CA GLY A 125 30.45 10.63 2.51
C GLY A 125 29.65 9.76 3.46
N CYS A 126 29.10 8.63 2.98
CA CYS A 126 28.29 7.74 3.80
C CYS A 126 28.74 6.27 3.83
N GLY A 127 29.58 5.83 2.88
CA GLY A 127 30.12 4.47 2.86
C GLY A 127 31.35 4.31 1.98
N ASP A 128 31.67 3.06 1.62
CA ASP A 128 32.71 2.72 0.65
C ASP A 128 32.21 3.06 -0.77
N CYS A 129 32.29 4.33 -1.14
CA CYS A 129 31.70 4.85 -2.36
C CYS A 129 32.25 4.19 -3.64
N GLN A 130 31.36 3.55 -4.39
CA GLN A 130 31.57 3.08 -5.75
C GLN A 130 31.07 4.13 -6.75
N SER A 131 31.86 5.18 -6.92
CA SER A 131 31.46 6.38 -7.66
C SER A 131 31.00 6.10 -9.10
N THR A 132 29.88 6.71 -9.47
CA THR A 132 29.27 6.66 -10.81
C THR A 132 29.29 8.05 -11.48
N ASN A 133 28.62 8.19 -12.62
CA ASN A 133 28.46 9.49 -13.29
C ASN A 133 27.25 10.26 -12.71
N CYS A 134 27.03 11.46 -13.23
CA CYS A 134 25.96 12.37 -12.80
C CYS A 134 24.54 11.79 -12.82
N ASP A 135 24.30 10.77 -13.66
CA ASP A 135 22.97 10.21 -13.91
C ASP A 135 22.56 9.15 -12.88
N THR A 136 23.45 8.79 -11.95
CA THR A 136 23.21 7.72 -10.96
C THR A 136 23.97 7.98 -9.67
N LEU A 137 23.44 7.52 -8.53
CA LEU A 137 24.15 7.52 -7.25
C LEU A 137 24.73 6.13 -6.97
N GLY A 138 26.06 6.04 -6.98
CA GLY A 138 26.79 4.80 -6.77
C GLY A 138 26.61 4.21 -5.37
N ILE A 139 26.84 2.90 -5.26
CA ILE A 139 26.68 2.14 -4.01
C ILE A 139 27.61 2.71 -2.93
N GLY A 140 27.06 3.03 -1.76
CA GLY A 140 27.80 3.63 -0.64
C GLY A 140 28.30 5.05 -0.90
N CYS A 141 27.85 5.69 -1.98
CA CYS A 141 28.16 7.08 -2.28
C CYS A 141 27.11 8.03 -1.71
N ALA A 142 27.54 9.26 -1.47
CA ALA A 142 26.72 10.37 -1.07
C ALA A 142 26.54 11.35 -2.23
N ASP A 143 25.55 12.22 -2.11
CA ASP A 143 25.37 13.35 -3.00
C ASP A 143 24.81 14.56 -2.22
N THR A 144 25.44 15.73 -2.43
CA THR A 144 25.20 16.93 -1.62
C THR A 144 24.42 18.00 -2.40
N TYR A 145 23.25 18.35 -1.90
CA TYR A 145 22.47 19.50 -2.32
C TYR A 145 22.51 20.59 -1.24
N TRP A 146 23.29 21.65 -1.47
CA TRP A 146 23.32 22.81 -0.58
C TRP A 146 21.95 23.50 -0.48
N ALA A 147 21.72 24.28 0.58
CA ALA A 147 20.45 24.98 0.80
C ALA A 147 20.03 25.81 -0.43
N GLY A 148 20.98 26.50 -1.04
CA GLY A 148 20.76 27.23 -2.30
C GLY A 148 20.23 26.38 -3.47
N LEU A 149 20.65 25.12 -3.57
CA LEU A 149 20.17 24.19 -4.62
C LEU A 149 18.79 23.62 -4.32
N ASN A 150 18.42 23.53 -3.04
CA ASN A 150 17.10 23.08 -2.57
C ASN A 150 16.06 24.21 -2.49
N SER A 151 16.48 25.47 -2.63
CA SER A 151 15.58 26.61 -2.73
C SER A 151 14.83 26.66 -4.06
N ASN A 152 13.71 27.38 -4.10
CA ASN A 152 12.89 27.60 -5.29
C ASN A 152 12.50 26.28 -5.98
N GLY A 153 12.06 25.28 -5.21
CA GLY A 153 11.62 24.00 -5.73
C GLY A 153 10.52 24.14 -6.80
N GLU A 154 10.51 23.19 -7.74
CA GLU A 154 9.69 23.22 -8.95
C GLU A 154 8.68 22.06 -9.01
N CYS A 155 8.92 20.99 -8.25
CA CYS A 155 8.09 19.79 -8.25
C CYS A 155 6.89 19.97 -7.29
N PRO A 156 5.65 20.09 -7.77
CA PRO A 156 4.50 20.21 -6.89
C PRO A 156 4.26 18.93 -6.07
N ARG A 157 3.75 19.13 -4.85
CA ARG A 157 3.08 18.17 -3.96
C ARG A 157 2.32 17.08 -4.70
N SER A 158 1.45 17.59 -5.56
CA SER A 158 0.36 16.85 -6.18
C SER A 158 0.75 15.94 -7.33
N ASP A 159 1.93 16.12 -7.92
CA ASP A 159 2.39 15.28 -9.02
C ASP A 159 3.03 13.98 -8.53
N VAL A 160 3.46 13.93 -7.27
CA VAL A 160 4.26 12.82 -6.75
C VAL A 160 3.39 11.81 -6.02
N ASN A 161 3.52 10.55 -6.42
CA ASN A 161 3.05 9.43 -5.63
C ASN A 161 4.09 9.06 -4.56
N GLY A 162 3.87 9.52 -3.32
CA GLY A 162 4.79 9.28 -2.20
C GLY A 162 5.09 7.81 -1.91
N PHE A 163 4.21 6.87 -2.25
CA PHE A 163 4.42 5.44 -1.99
C PHE A 163 5.23 4.75 -3.10
N THR A 164 4.94 5.06 -4.36
CA THR A 164 5.59 4.40 -5.51
C THR A 164 6.78 5.18 -6.07
N GLY A 165 6.95 6.43 -5.65
CA GLY A 165 7.92 7.37 -6.20
C GLY A 165 7.60 7.87 -7.61
N ALA A 166 6.49 7.43 -8.23
CA ALA A 166 6.14 7.82 -9.59
C ALA A 166 5.63 9.28 -9.65
N TYR A 167 6.08 10.01 -10.67
CA TYR A 167 5.59 11.35 -10.99
C TYR A 167 5.70 11.64 -12.50
N PRO A 168 4.88 12.54 -13.06
CA PRO A 168 5.03 13.01 -14.43
C PRO A 168 6.20 14.00 -14.56
N TYR A 169 6.91 13.94 -15.69
CA TYR A 169 7.85 14.99 -16.09
C TYR A 169 7.66 15.34 -17.57
N PRO A 170 7.53 16.63 -17.94
CA PRO A 170 7.51 17.82 -17.07
C PRO A 170 6.33 17.87 -16.08
N PHE A 171 6.50 18.60 -14.97
CA PHE A 171 5.48 18.76 -13.94
C PHE A 171 4.23 19.49 -14.46
N THR A 172 3.08 19.22 -13.83
CA THR A 172 1.78 19.76 -14.22
C THR A 172 1.57 21.20 -13.78
N GLN A 173 2.37 21.67 -12.83
CA GLN A 173 2.27 23.00 -12.23
C GLN A 173 3.63 23.68 -12.12
N SER A 174 3.59 24.98 -11.83
CA SER A 174 4.78 25.77 -11.54
C SER A 174 4.55 26.60 -10.27
N PRO A 175 5.59 26.81 -9.46
CA PRO A 175 5.45 27.54 -8.21
C PRO A 175 5.10 29.01 -8.48
N SER A 176 4.33 29.61 -7.59
CA SER A 176 3.87 31.00 -7.69
C SER A 176 3.99 31.74 -6.35
N GLY A 177 3.76 33.06 -6.38
CA GLY A 177 3.87 33.92 -5.19
C GLY A 177 5.20 34.69 -5.09
N PRO A 178 5.42 35.40 -3.96
CA PRO A 178 6.58 36.27 -3.76
C PRO A 178 7.90 35.50 -3.80
N SER A 179 8.92 36.06 -4.46
CA SER A 179 10.22 35.37 -4.64
C SER A 179 10.97 35.08 -3.35
N SER A 180 10.66 35.75 -2.24
CA SER A 180 11.28 35.47 -0.94
C SER A 180 10.80 34.15 -0.31
N ILE A 181 9.63 33.64 -0.71
CA ILE A 181 8.99 32.45 -0.10
C ILE A 181 8.57 31.37 -1.11
N ARG A 182 8.49 31.71 -2.41
CA ARG A 182 8.06 30.81 -3.47
C ARG A 182 9.00 29.62 -3.63
N GLY A 183 8.45 28.41 -3.55
CA GLY A 183 9.21 27.16 -3.70
C GLY A 183 10.19 26.87 -2.55
N ASN A 184 10.09 27.61 -1.44
CA ASN A 184 10.88 27.41 -0.23
C ASN A 184 10.01 26.79 0.87
N ILE A 185 10.64 26.34 1.95
CA ILE A 185 9.93 26.02 3.19
C ILE A 185 9.29 27.33 3.69
N GLN A 186 7.98 27.37 3.80
CA GLN A 186 7.26 28.53 4.31
C GLN A 186 6.90 28.32 5.77
N VAL A 187 7.31 29.24 6.64
CA VAL A 187 7.08 29.18 8.09
C VAL A 187 6.54 30.52 8.56
N LEU A 188 5.51 30.52 9.41
CA LEU A 188 5.05 31.76 10.03
C LEU A 188 6.15 32.33 10.94
N ASN A 189 6.48 33.61 10.77
CA ASN A 189 7.52 34.27 11.57
C ASN A 189 7.25 34.18 13.07
N VAL A 190 5.97 34.20 13.47
CA VAL A 190 5.55 34.09 14.87
C VAL A 190 5.83 32.72 15.47
N ASP A 191 6.00 31.67 14.67
CA ASP A 191 6.28 30.31 15.16
C ASP A 191 7.75 30.08 15.49
N VAL A 192 8.65 30.84 14.85
CA VAL A 192 10.11 30.73 15.00
C VAL A 192 10.74 31.94 15.69
N ASP A 193 9.95 32.99 15.98
CA ASP A 193 10.43 34.15 16.75
C ASP A 193 10.81 33.72 18.17
N PRO A 194 12.11 33.77 18.55
CA PRO A 194 12.57 33.34 19.88
C PRO A 194 11.95 34.16 21.00
N ALA A 195 11.51 35.40 20.74
CA ALA A 195 10.84 36.25 21.73
C ALA A 195 9.42 35.77 22.08
N GLN A 196 8.77 34.99 21.19
CA GLN A 196 7.39 34.50 21.35
C GLN A 196 7.33 33.01 21.72
N ASN A 197 8.44 32.29 21.56
CA ASN A 197 8.51 30.84 21.70
C ASN A 197 9.58 30.39 22.70
N ALA A 198 9.62 31.06 23.86
CA ALA A 198 10.48 30.63 24.95
C ALA A 198 10.22 29.15 25.32
N GLY A 199 11.28 28.35 25.38
CA GLY A 199 11.21 26.92 25.69
C GLY A 199 10.85 26.01 24.52
N ALA A 200 10.61 26.55 23.32
CA ALA A 200 10.41 25.73 22.13
C ALA A 200 11.72 25.10 21.63
N ARG A 201 11.61 23.89 21.09
CA ARG A 201 12.66 23.19 20.32
C ARG A 201 12.22 23.07 18.88
N TYR A 202 13.15 23.12 17.94
CA TYR A 202 12.85 23.16 16.51
C TYR A 202 13.59 22.05 15.78
N PHE A 203 12.95 21.46 14.78
CA PHE A 203 13.52 20.36 14.02
C PHE A 203 13.30 20.62 12.53
N ILE A 204 14.29 20.25 11.73
CA ILE A 204 14.15 20.17 10.28
C ILE A 204 14.10 18.70 9.89
N GLU A 205 13.41 18.43 8.80
CA GLU A 205 13.31 17.10 8.20
C GLU A 205 13.57 17.22 6.70
N ALA A 206 14.26 16.24 6.14
CA ALA A 206 14.29 16.04 4.70
C ALA A 206 13.95 14.60 4.36
N GLN A 207 13.31 14.38 3.21
CA GLN A 207 12.98 13.06 2.70
C GLN A 207 13.26 13.00 1.20
N TYR A 208 13.84 11.88 0.76
CA TYR A 208 14.04 11.57 -0.65
C TYR A 208 12.94 10.62 -1.13
N ILE A 209 12.38 10.91 -2.30
CA ILE A 209 11.44 10.04 -3.01
C ILE A 209 12.08 9.69 -4.35
N ALA A 210 12.29 8.40 -4.61
CA ALA A 210 12.98 7.87 -5.79
C ALA A 210 12.32 6.55 -6.21
N GLN A 211 11.84 6.48 -7.45
CA GLN A 211 10.96 5.40 -7.90
C GLN A 211 11.59 3.99 -7.77
N ASP A 212 12.87 3.85 -8.05
CA ASP A 212 13.63 2.59 -7.97
C ASP A 212 13.86 2.15 -6.51
N ASP A 213 14.11 3.09 -5.60
CA ASP A 213 14.14 2.86 -4.15
C ASP A 213 12.78 2.37 -3.61
N GLN A 214 11.69 3.01 -4.04
CA GLN A 214 10.34 2.60 -3.64
C GLN A 214 9.99 1.21 -4.21
N GLN A 215 10.38 0.91 -5.45
CA GLN A 215 10.20 -0.40 -6.06
C GLN A 215 11.01 -1.51 -5.35
N ALA A 216 12.16 -1.16 -4.78
CA ALA A 216 12.94 -2.06 -3.94
C ALA A 216 12.36 -2.24 -2.52
N GLY A 217 11.27 -1.54 -2.19
CA GLY A 217 10.61 -1.62 -0.88
C GLY A 217 11.29 -0.80 0.21
N ASN A 218 12.21 0.10 -0.15
CA ASN A 218 12.99 0.86 0.82
C ASN A 218 12.35 2.17 1.26
N GLY A 219 11.29 2.67 0.59
CA GLY A 219 10.71 4.01 0.83
C GLY A 219 10.25 4.41 2.25
N ASN A 220 10.34 3.52 3.25
CA ASN A 220 9.99 3.76 4.65
C ASN A 220 11.15 4.28 5.53
N ASN A 221 12.38 4.37 5.02
CA ASN A 221 13.57 4.87 5.73
C ASN A 221 14.18 6.13 5.08
N ASN A 222 13.44 6.84 4.23
CA ASN A 222 14.05 7.92 3.42
C ASN A 222 14.00 9.30 4.09
N ALA A 223 13.23 9.44 5.17
CA ALA A 223 13.14 10.69 5.94
C ALA A 223 14.15 10.70 7.07
N SER A 224 14.72 11.87 7.34
CA SER A 224 15.68 12.07 8.43
C SER A 224 15.42 13.42 9.09
N TRP A 225 15.76 13.54 10.37
CA TRP A 225 15.58 14.79 11.12
C TRP A 225 16.84 15.28 11.83
N ARG A 226 16.86 16.56 12.18
CA ARG A 226 17.91 17.22 12.97
C ARG A 226 17.34 18.38 13.75
N GLU A 227 17.81 18.56 14.98
CA GLU A 227 17.45 19.71 15.80
C GLU A 227 18.19 20.99 15.36
N ILE A 228 17.46 22.10 15.38
CA ILE A 228 17.96 23.43 15.05
C ILE A 228 17.51 24.44 16.10
N GLY A 229 18.14 25.61 16.10
CA GLY A 229 17.77 26.76 16.90
C GLY A 229 17.56 28.01 16.05
N PHE A 230 16.99 29.04 16.66
CA PHE A 230 16.82 30.36 16.05
C PHE A 230 17.41 31.44 16.97
N ASN A 231 18.41 32.18 16.49
CA ASN A 231 18.85 33.42 17.17
C ASN A 231 17.91 34.58 16.86
N SER A 232 17.31 34.55 15.67
CA SER A 232 16.24 35.42 15.20
C SER A 232 15.50 34.71 14.06
N ILE A 233 14.36 35.26 13.62
CA ILE A 233 13.61 34.74 12.45
C ILE A 233 14.53 34.51 11.24
N SER A 234 15.51 35.39 11.01
CA SER A 234 16.41 35.34 9.85
C SER A 234 17.74 34.64 10.10
N ASP A 235 17.96 34.08 11.28
CA ASP A 235 19.24 33.45 11.68
C ASP A 235 18.96 32.09 12.36
N PRO A 236 18.47 31.10 11.58
CA PRO A 236 18.44 29.71 12.02
C PRO A 236 19.86 29.16 12.10
N TYR A 237 20.12 28.29 13.06
CA TYR A 237 21.39 27.61 13.20
C TYR A 237 21.18 26.17 13.58
N VAL A 238 22.16 25.37 13.24
CA VAL A 238 22.19 23.95 13.56
C VAL A 238 22.65 23.79 15.01
N MET A 239 21.94 23.00 15.80
CA MET A 239 22.39 22.70 17.15
C MET A 239 23.58 21.73 17.05
N ASP A 240 24.72 22.15 17.56
CA ASP A 240 25.90 21.30 17.75
C ASP A 240 25.94 20.88 19.22
N SER A 241 25.28 19.78 19.59
CA SER A 241 25.60 19.09 20.85
C SER A 241 26.80 18.14 20.60
N ASP A 242 27.89 18.36 21.33
CA ASP A 242 28.98 17.39 21.60
C ASP A 242 29.75 16.72 20.44
N GLY A 243 29.77 17.33 19.24
CA GLY A 243 30.83 17.09 18.26
C GLY A 243 30.60 15.90 17.31
N ALA A 244 30.37 16.27 16.04
CA ALA A 244 30.24 15.42 14.86
C ALA A 244 28.96 14.55 14.76
N THR A 245 28.08 14.99 13.84
CA THR A 245 26.94 14.30 13.16
C THR A 245 25.73 13.92 14.03
N GLU A 246 24.75 14.82 14.14
CA GLU A 246 23.46 14.60 14.83
C GLU A 246 22.25 14.56 13.87
N THR A 247 22.42 14.18 12.61
CA THR A 247 21.24 13.81 11.79
C THR A 247 20.79 12.42 12.22
N HIS A 248 19.53 12.31 12.63
CA HIS A 248 18.85 11.04 12.85
C HIS A 248 18.42 10.48 11.49
N ALA A 249 19.32 9.70 10.88
CA ALA A 249 19.16 9.23 9.52
C ALA A 249 18.13 8.08 9.43
N GLY A 250 17.15 8.22 8.54
CA GLY A 250 16.11 7.21 8.32
C GLY A 250 14.96 7.23 9.34
N GLU A 251 14.89 8.30 10.13
CA GLU A 251 13.83 8.56 11.10
C GLU A 251 13.08 9.85 10.72
N PRO A 252 11.74 9.86 10.63
CA PRO A 252 10.98 11.10 10.49
C PRO A 252 11.05 11.96 11.76
N ALA A 253 10.77 13.26 11.66
CA ALA A 253 10.97 14.18 12.78
C ALA A 253 10.05 13.94 13.99
N ILE A 254 8.91 13.26 13.80
CA ILE A 254 7.99 12.93 14.90
C ILE A 254 8.65 12.02 15.96
N GLN A 255 9.69 11.26 15.59
CA GLN A 255 10.50 10.44 16.51
C GLN A 255 11.12 11.29 17.62
N ALA A 256 11.58 12.50 17.28
CA ALA A 256 12.15 13.43 18.24
C ALA A 256 11.20 13.71 19.41
N TRP A 257 9.88 13.69 19.19
CA TRP A 257 8.91 13.92 20.26
C TRP A 257 9.01 12.85 21.35
N ALA A 258 9.09 11.57 20.99
CA ALA A 258 9.21 10.45 21.92
C ALA A 258 10.60 10.34 22.54
N ASP A 259 11.66 10.66 21.79
CA ASP A 259 13.03 10.68 22.29
C ASP A 259 13.22 11.74 23.38
N ILE A 260 12.53 12.87 23.25
CA ILE A 260 12.60 14.00 24.18
C ILE A 260 11.66 13.81 25.37
N ASP A 261 10.47 13.24 25.14
CA ASP A 261 9.44 13.07 26.14
C ASP A 261 8.99 11.60 26.21
N PRO A 262 9.48 10.84 27.22
CA PRO A 262 9.19 9.41 27.34
C PRO A 262 7.72 9.11 27.70
N SER A 263 6.89 10.12 27.98
CA SER A 263 5.45 9.96 28.15
C SER A 263 4.68 9.88 26.84
N VAL A 264 5.33 10.20 25.71
CA VAL A 264 4.74 10.11 24.38
C VAL A 264 4.71 8.65 23.94
N ARG A 265 3.52 8.15 23.61
CA ARG A 265 3.38 6.86 22.93
C ARG A 265 3.42 7.10 21.43
N LEU A 266 4.43 6.54 20.78
CA LEU A 266 4.60 6.59 19.33
C LEU A 266 4.40 5.20 18.72
N GLY A 267 3.40 5.07 17.86
CA GLY A 267 3.12 3.87 17.09
C GLY A 267 3.24 4.16 15.59
N HIS A 268 3.22 3.10 14.78
CA HIS A 268 3.11 3.22 13.35
C HIS A 268 2.21 2.12 12.78
N ILE A 269 1.72 2.35 11.57
CA ILE A 269 1.02 1.35 10.78
C ILE A 269 1.51 1.39 9.33
N LEU A 270 1.65 0.21 8.74
CA LEU A 270 1.80 0.06 7.30
C LEU A 270 0.41 -0.12 6.72
N VAL A 271 -0.04 0.85 5.93
CA VAL A 271 -1.36 0.73 5.29
C VAL A 271 -1.22 -0.28 4.15
N PRO A 272 -2.04 -1.33 4.08
CA PRO A 272 -1.90 -2.37 3.05
C PRO A 272 -1.86 -1.79 1.63
N ASP A 273 -0.93 -2.27 0.82
CA ASP A 273 -0.65 -1.80 -0.55
C ASP A 273 -0.36 -0.30 -0.68
N ASP A 274 0.15 0.33 0.39
CA ASP A 274 0.42 1.76 0.46
C ASP A 274 1.48 2.05 1.54
N GLY A 275 1.67 3.33 1.87
CA GLY A 275 2.73 3.78 2.77
C GLY A 275 2.46 3.67 4.27
N LYS A 276 3.45 4.14 5.03
CA LYS A 276 3.55 4.19 6.48
C LYS A 276 2.95 5.48 7.06
N ILE A 277 2.23 5.31 8.16
CA ILE A 277 1.71 6.39 9.01
C ILE A 277 2.30 6.23 10.42
N LEU A 278 2.62 7.34 11.06
CA LEU A 278 3.08 7.38 12.45
C LEU A 278 2.12 8.19 13.31
N ILE A 279 1.81 7.68 14.50
CA ILE A 279 0.84 8.27 15.42
C ILE A 279 1.53 8.46 16.77
N GLY A 280 1.80 9.71 17.12
CA GLY A 280 2.23 10.12 18.45
C GLY A 280 1.05 10.55 19.29
N SER A 281 1.02 10.16 20.56
CA SER A 281 0.02 10.60 21.53
C SER A 281 0.66 10.96 22.86
N LYS A 282 0.19 12.06 23.47
CA LYS A 282 0.59 12.50 24.81
C LYS A 282 -0.62 12.89 25.62
N ILE A 283 -0.71 12.36 26.83
CA ILE A 283 -1.79 12.68 27.77
C ILE A 283 -1.21 13.38 28.99
N THR A 284 -1.82 14.51 29.36
CA THR A 284 -1.45 15.27 30.55
C THR A 284 -2.61 15.29 31.54
N ASP A 285 -2.37 14.85 32.78
CA ASP A 285 -3.30 15.04 33.89
C ASP A 285 -3.30 16.52 34.32
N ASN A 286 -4.47 17.16 34.25
CA ASN A 286 -4.62 18.57 34.60
C ASN A 286 -4.74 18.80 36.12
N GLY A 287 -4.81 17.73 36.92
CA GLY A 287 -4.91 17.76 38.38
C GLY A 287 -6.30 18.16 38.91
N ASP A 288 -7.30 18.27 38.04
CA ASP A 288 -8.67 18.67 38.35
C ASP A 288 -9.71 17.59 37.98
N GLY A 289 -9.25 16.37 37.67
CA GLY A 289 -10.08 15.27 37.19
C GLY A 289 -10.34 15.30 35.68
N THR A 290 -9.66 16.19 34.94
CA THR A 290 -9.64 16.19 33.49
C THR A 290 -8.24 15.89 32.95
N TYR A 291 -8.20 15.42 31.71
CA TYR A 291 -6.98 15.00 31.02
C TYR A 291 -6.93 15.67 29.65
N SER A 292 -5.80 16.27 29.33
CA SER A 292 -5.54 16.85 28.02
C SER A 292 -4.93 15.79 27.11
N TYR A 293 -5.61 15.47 26.01
CA TYR A 293 -5.14 14.54 24.99
C TYR A 293 -4.59 15.33 23.80
N GLU A 294 -3.37 15.02 23.40
CA GLU A 294 -2.69 15.58 22.22
C GLU A 294 -2.25 14.42 21.32
N TYR A 295 -2.58 14.51 20.03
CA TYR A 295 -2.14 13.56 19.01
C TYR A 295 -1.46 14.31 17.88
N ALA A 296 -0.36 13.76 17.37
CA ALA A 296 0.26 14.17 16.12
C ALA A 296 0.31 12.95 15.20
N ILE A 297 -0.29 13.05 14.01
CA ILE A 297 -0.28 11.99 13.02
C ILE A 297 0.54 12.45 11.83
N HIS A 298 1.66 11.77 11.58
CA HIS A 298 2.57 12.02 10.48
C HIS A 298 2.33 10.98 9.38
N ASN A 299 2.00 11.45 8.18
CA ASN A 299 1.94 10.60 7.01
C ASN A 299 3.31 10.63 6.31
N LEU A 300 4.08 9.54 6.40
CA LEU A 300 5.42 9.49 5.82
C LEU A 300 5.35 9.40 4.30
N ASN A 301 4.64 8.40 3.78
CA ASN A 301 4.59 8.08 2.35
C ASN A 301 3.28 7.42 1.90
N ASN A 302 2.24 7.40 2.76
CA ASN A 302 0.92 6.90 2.37
C ASN A 302 0.27 7.82 1.32
N HIS A 303 0.18 7.34 0.08
CA HIS A 303 -0.31 8.14 -1.04
C HIS A 303 -1.82 8.33 -1.00
N ARG A 304 -2.58 7.34 -0.51
CA ARG A 304 -4.05 7.46 -0.43
C ARG A 304 -4.51 8.50 0.60
N SER A 305 -3.63 8.91 1.51
CA SER A 305 -3.86 9.99 2.49
C SER A 305 -4.98 9.69 3.48
N ILE A 306 -5.06 10.46 4.56
CA ILE A 306 -6.12 10.32 5.58
C ILE A 306 -7.11 11.49 5.44
N GLN A 307 -8.40 11.19 5.50
CA GLN A 307 -9.52 12.13 5.40
C GLN A 307 -10.21 12.40 6.74
N SER A 308 -10.15 11.45 7.66
CA SER A 308 -10.77 11.57 8.97
C SER A 308 -10.01 10.81 10.04
N VAL A 309 -10.14 11.27 11.28
CA VAL A 309 -9.58 10.63 12.47
C VAL A 309 -10.69 10.61 13.52
N THR A 310 -11.01 9.42 14.03
CA THR A 310 -12.02 9.19 15.05
C THR A 310 -11.38 8.58 16.28
N ILE A 311 -11.59 9.22 17.43
CA ILE A 311 -11.08 8.80 18.72
C ILE A 311 -12.28 8.41 19.59
N PRO A 312 -12.43 7.13 19.97
CA PRO A 312 -13.46 6.71 20.90
C PRO A 312 -13.23 7.34 22.27
N THR A 313 -14.28 7.85 22.88
CA THR A 313 -14.23 8.52 24.19
C THR A 313 -15.08 7.85 25.25
N GLY A 314 -15.91 6.87 24.86
CA GLY A 314 -16.91 6.30 25.74
C GLY A 314 -17.78 7.39 26.37
N ASN A 315 -18.12 7.24 27.65
CA ASN A 315 -18.97 8.21 28.35
C ASN A 315 -18.23 9.49 28.82
N ALA A 316 -16.99 9.73 28.38
CA ALA A 316 -16.24 10.90 28.77
C ALA A 316 -16.88 12.19 28.22
N THR A 317 -17.03 13.20 29.05
CA THR A 317 -17.36 14.56 28.58
C THR A 317 -16.14 15.19 27.95
N ILE A 318 -16.31 15.72 26.73
CA ILE A 318 -15.25 16.34 25.92
C ILE A 318 -15.40 17.86 25.90
N SER A 319 -14.28 18.57 26.01
CA SER A 319 -14.19 20.01 25.83
C SER A 319 -12.88 20.40 25.13
N SER A 320 -12.73 21.69 24.78
CA SER A 320 -11.50 22.25 24.22
C SER A 320 -10.95 21.49 22.99
N VAL A 321 -11.85 21.08 22.09
CA VAL A 321 -11.48 20.38 20.85
C VAL A 321 -10.66 21.32 19.96
N GLY A 322 -9.47 20.89 19.58
CA GLY A 322 -8.53 21.61 18.73
C GLY A 322 -8.12 20.77 17.53
N PHE A 323 -7.76 21.47 16.46
CA PHE A 323 -7.22 20.92 15.22
C PHE A 323 -6.15 21.88 14.71
N LYS A 324 -5.08 21.34 14.16
CA LYS A 324 -4.06 22.12 13.46
C LYS A 324 -3.40 21.28 12.38
N ASP A 325 -3.35 21.81 11.18
CA ASP A 325 -2.71 21.24 9.99
C ASP A 325 -1.63 22.18 9.46
N ILE A 326 -1.13 21.91 8.27
CA ILE A 326 -0.12 22.74 7.60
C ILE A 326 -0.63 23.16 6.23
N ASP A 327 -0.52 24.46 5.95
CA ASP A 327 -0.93 25.04 4.66
C ASP A 327 0.02 24.64 3.53
N TYR A 328 -0.55 24.13 2.45
CA TYR A 328 0.16 24.02 1.17
C TYR A 328 0.37 25.40 0.58
N ASN A 329 1.55 25.62 0.02
CA ASN A 329 2.00 26.96 -0.35
C ASN A 329 2.50 27.03 -1.79
N SER A 330 2.97 28.22 -2.17
CA SER A 330 3.56 28.48 -3.49
C SER A 330 2.61 28.15 -4.67
N GLY A 331 1.30 28.18 -4.43
CA GLY A 331 0.27 27.92 -5.45
C GLY A 331 -0.03 26.45 -5.71
N GLU A 332 0.30 25.57 -4.76
CA GLU A 332 -0.09 24.16 -4.81
C GLU A 332 -1.63 24.04 -4.89
N ILE A 333 -2.13 23.03 -5.60
CA ILE A 333 -3.57 22.89 -5.88
C ILE A 333 -4.42 22.47 -4.68
N TYR A 334 -3.79 22.03 -3.60
CA TYR A 334 -4.51 21.51 -2.45
C TYR A 334 -5.19 22.64 -1.66
N ASP A 335 -6.42 22.35 -1.26
CA ASP A 335 -7.24 23.23 -0.43
C ASP A 335 -6.68 23.25 1.00
N ASN A 336 -6.49 24.45 1.54
CA ASN A 336 -6.01 24.71 2.91
C ASN A 336 -7.17 24.92 3.90
N THR A 337 -8.41 24.59 3.53
CA THR A 337 -9.53 24.71 4.46
C THR A 337 -9.40 23.68 5.58
N ASP A 338 -9.29 24.15 6.83
CA ASP A 338 -9.20 23.32 8.03
C ASP A 338 -10.31 22.26 8.11
N TRP A 339 -9.97 21.13 8.72
CA TRP A 339 -10.95 20.09 9.03
C TRP A 339 -11.96 20.56 10.08
N THR A 340 -13.18 20.04 9.95
CA THR A 340 -14.22 20.24 10.96
C THR A 340 -14.15 19.12 12.00
N SER A 341 -14.50 19.44 13.24
CA SER A 341 -14.67 18.44 14.30
C SER A 341 -16.15 18.22 14.65
N ASN A 342 -16.47 16.99 15.04
CA ASN A 342 -17.77 16.59 15.54
C ASN A 342 -17.60 15.74 16.80
N VAL A 343 -18.30 16.11 17.87
CA VAL A 343 -18.28 15.40 19.17
C VAL A 343 -19.62 14.71 19.34
N THR A 344 -19.60 13.39 19.49
CA THR A 344 -20.77 12.58 19.81
C THR A 344 -20.75 12.18 21.29
N ALA A 345 -21.67 11.29 21.69
CA ALA A 345 -21.70 10.77 23.05
C ALA A 345 -20.55 9.80 23.35
N ASP A 346 -19.90 9.26 22.32
CA ASP A 346 -18.96 8.13 22.39
C ASP A 346 -17.68 8.33 21.58
N SER A 347 -17.54 9.42 20.80
CA SER A 347 -16.33 9.72 20.05
C SER A 347 -16.12 11.22 19.78
N VAL A 348 -14.90 11.55 19.40
CA VAL A 348 -14.54 12.81 18.74
C VAL A 348 -13.99 12.47 17.37
N THR A 349 -14.52 13.11 16.33
CA THR A 349 -14.09 12.91 14.95
C THR A 349 -13.67 14.23 14.32
N TRP A 350 -12.52 14.26 13.65
CA TRP A 350 -12.13 15.34 12.75
C TRP A 350 -12.18 14.83 11.32
N TYR A 351 -12.66 15.65 10.40
CA TYR A 351 -12.79 15.26 9.01
C TYR A 351 -12.71 16.45 8.05
N GLY A 352 -12.06 16.21 6.92
CA GLY A 352 -12.07 17.09 5.75
C GLY A 352 -13.16 16.71 4.74
N PRO A 353 -13.19 17.35 3.56
CA PRO A 353 -14.03 16.87 2.46
C PRO A 353 -13.66 15.45 2.02
N THR A 354 -14.61 14.69 1.49
CA THR A 354 -14.30 13.39 0.85
C THR A 354 -13.64 13.61 -0.51
N PHE A 355 -12.95 12.58 -1.03
CA PHE A 355 -12.33 12.64 -2.35
C PHE A 355 -13.36 12.90 -3.47
N GLU A 356 -14.56 12.34 -3.36
CA GLU A 356 -15.66 12.60 -4.31
C GLU A 356 -16.13 14.06 -4.26
N GLN A 357 -16.16 14.67 -3.06
CA GLN A 357 -16.54 16.07 -2.89
C GLN A 357 -15.47 17.03 -3.44
N ASN A 358 -14.20 16.75 -3.13
CA ASN A 358 -13.08 17.55 -3.59
C ASN A 358 -11.80 16.69 -3.62
N PRO A 359 -11.32 16.25 -4.80
CA PRO A 359 -10.05 15.51 -4.92
C PRO A 359 -8.82 16.28 -4.43
N ASN A 360 -8.89 17.61 -4.51
CA ASN A 360 -7.88 18.54 -4.00
C ASN A 360 -8.17 19.00 -2.58
N GLY A 361 -9.18 18.42 -1.93
CA GLY A 361 -9.55 18.74 -0.57
C GLY A 361 -8.39 18.54 0.39
N ASN A 362 -8.46 19.27 1.50
CA ASN A 362 -7.52 19.13 2.59
C ASN A 362 -7.56 17.69 3.12
N ALA A 363 -6.48 16.97 2.96
CA ALA A 363 -6.26 15.63 3.46
C ALA A 363 -4.88 15.58 4.12
N LEU A 364 -4.68 14.69 5.10
CA LEU A 364 -3.36 14.43 5.66
C LEU A 364 -2.55 13.61 4.65
N ARG A 365 -1.86 14.33 3.74
CA ARG A 365 -1.10 13.78 2.62
C ARG A 365 0.32 13.44 3.03
N TRP A 366 1.00 12.66 2.18
CA TRP A 366 2.37 12.24 2.41
C TRP A 366 3.32 13.45 2.66
N GLY A 367 4.24 13.26 3.61
CA GLY A 367 5.17 14.26 4.09
C GLY A 367 4.55 15.36 4.96
N THR A 368 3.32 15.20 5.47
CA THR A 368 2.70 16.19 6.38
C THR A 368 2.23 15.60 7.71
N THR A 369 2.02 16.47 8.71
CA THR A 369 1.65 16.11 10.09
C THR A 369 0.52 16.98 10.60
N TYR A 370 -0.59 16.36 11.03
CA TYR A 370 -1.74 17.06 11.61
C TYR A 370 -1.84 16.76 13.10
N ASN A 371 -2.31 17.76 13.85
CA ASN A 371 -2.48 17.72 15.29
C ASN A 371 -3.96 17.72 15.67
N PHE A 372 -4.32 16.85 16.60
CA PHE A 372 -5.68 16.70 17.14
C PHE A 372 -5.61 16.79 18.65
N SER A 373 -6.48 17.59 19.26
CA SER A 373 -6.47 17.72 20.72
C SER A 373 -7.85 17.92 21.30
N PHE A 374 -8.01 17.51 22.56
CA PHE A 374 -9.20 17.77 23.35
C PHE A 374 -8.91 17.55 24.84
N VAL A 375 -9.83 18.01 25.69
CA VAL A 375 -9.83 17.71 27.12
C VAL A 375 -10.98 16.76 27.42
N ALA A 376 -10.71 15.68 28.15
CA ALA A 376 -11.73 14.71 28.57
C ALA A 376 -11.76 14.54 30.09
N THR A 377 -12.92 14.13 30.59
CA THR A 377 -13.15 13.80 32.02
C THR A 377 -12.75 12.36 32.38
N ALA A 378 -12.23 11.59 31.43
CA ALA A 378 -11.78 10.23 31.65
C ALA A 378 -10.26 10.11 31.55
N ALA A 379 -9.70 9.31 32.46
CA ALA A 379 -8.28 8.96 32.50
C ALA A 379 -7.87 8.19 31.23
N PRO A 380 -6.60 8.25 30.81
CA PRO A 380 -6.12 7.51 29.65
C PRO A 380 -6.27 6.00 29.84
N ALA A 381 -6.60 5.30 28.75
CA ALA A 381 -6.56 3.86 28.60
C ALA A 381 -6.02 3.51 27.21
N SER A 382 -5.51 2.30 27.03
CA SER A 382 -5.19 1.83 25.69
C SER A 382 -6.47 1.55 24.90
N GLY A 383 -6.41 1.81 23.61
CA GLY A 383 -7.47 1.50 22.67
C GLY A 383 -7.09 1.93 21.27
N ASP A 384 -8.05 1.81 20.35
CA ASP A 384 -7.79 2.06 18.94
C ASP A 384 -8.43 3.37 18.50
N ILE A 385 -7.70 4.12 17.67
CA ILE A 385 -8.25 5.22 16.89
C ILE A 385 -8.54 4.72 15.47
N GLU A 386 -9.58 5.24 14.84
CA GLU A 386 -9.91 4.93 13.45
C GLU A 386 -9.47 6.07 12.53
N CYS A 387 -8.78 5.75 11.45
CA CYS A 387 -8.39 6.70 10.42
C CYS A 387 -9.08 6.35 9.10
N GLY A 388 -9.89 7.27 8.57
CA GLY A 388 -10.54 7.13 7.26
C GLY A 388 -9.57 7.50 6.13
N ILE A 389 -9.47 6.64 5.12
CA ILE A 389 -8.63 6.86 3.93
C ILE A 389 -9.31 7.86 2.99
N PHE A 390 -8.54 8.77 2.41
CA PHE A 390 -9.04 9.81 1.51
C PHE A 390 -9.26 9.30 0.09
N LYS A 391 -8.20 8.81 -0.59
CA LYS A 391 -8.30 8.33 -1.97
C LYS A 391 -8.81 6.88 -2.03
N PRO A 392 -9.67 6.54 -3.00
CA PRO A 392 -10.12 5.17 -3.19
C PRO A 392 -8.99 4.24 -3.67
N GLY A 393 -9.26 2.93 -3.68
CA GLY A 393 -8.31 1.91 -4.19
C GLY A 393 -7.85 0.90 -3.13
N GLY A 394 -8.69 0.61 -2.13
CA GLY A 394 -8.44 -0.39 -1.09
C GLY A 394 -9.37 -0.18 0.11
N ALA A 395 -8.92 -0.56 1.30
CA ALA A 395 -9.66 -0.33 2.54
C ALA A 395 -10.01 1.16 2.73
N SER A 396 -11.24 1.45 3.15
CA SER A 396 -11.73 2.81 3.37
C SER A 396 -11.31 3.40 4.71
N SER A 397 -10.85 2.58 5.64
CA SER A 397 -10.29 2.99 6.93
C SER A 397 -9.35 1.92 7.48
N PHE A 398 -8.59 2.30 8.51
CA PHE A 398 -7.81 1.38 9.32
C PHE A 398 -7.86 1.80 10.79
N SER A 399 -7.59 0.85 11.68
CA SER A 399 -7.46 1.10 13.12
C SER A 399 -5.99 1.12 13.52
N ALA A 400 -5.64 1.98 14.47
CA ALA A 400 -4.29 2.04 15.03
C ALA A 400 -4.32 2.15 16.56
N SER A 401 -3.48 1.36 17.21
CA SER A 401 -3.36 1.37 18.67
C SER A 401 -2.79 2.70 19.16
N SER A 402 -3.45 3.29 20.15
CA SER A 402 -3.04 4.54 20.79
C SER A 402 -3.53 4.57 22.25
N ILE A 403 -3.42 5.74 22.87
CA ILE A 403 -4.04 6.03 24.17
C ILE A 403 -5.32 6.83 23.91
N ILE A 404 -6.46 6.38 24.44
CA ILE A 404 -7.79 7.00 24.31
C ILE A 404 -8.41 7.25 25.70
N PRO A 405 -9.50 8.03 25.81
CA PRO A 405 -10.22 8.15 27.07
C PRO A 405 -10.82 6.81 27.56
N GLY A 406 -10.50 6.45 28.81
CA GLY A 406 -10.96 5.25 29.49
C GLY A 406 -12.49 5.22 29.62
N GLY A 407 -13.13 4.39 28.80
CA GLY A 407 -14.58 4.30 28.69
C GLY A 407 -15.07 3.85 27.30
N GLY A 408 -14.23 3.94 26.27
CA GLY A 408 -14.41 3.17 25.03
C GLY A 408 -14.16 1.68 25.29
N ALA A 409 -14.72 0.78 24.46
CA ALA A 409 -14.60 -0.67 24.63
C ALA A 409 -13.16 -1.07 25.03
N THR A 410 -13.03 -1.66 26.21
CA THR A 410 -11.76 -2.12 26.76
C THR A 410 -11.28 -3.31 25.94
N ASN A 411 -10.48 -3.05 24.90
CA ASN A 411 -9.53 -4.04 24.42
C ASN A 411 -8.38 -4.06 25.43
N ASP A 412 -8.61 -4.65 26.60
CA ASP A 412 -7.51 -4.96 27.52
C ASP A 412 -6.55 -5.91 26.77
N PRO A 413 -5.30 -5.50 26.49
CA PRO A 413 -4.35 -6.34 25.76
C PRO A 413 -4.03 -7.66 26.48
N CYS A 414 -4.25 -7.73 27.79
CA CYS A 414 -4.15 -8.97 28.56
C CYS A 414 -5.35 -9.90 28.40
N ASP A 415 -6.50 -9.38 27.96
CA ASP A 415 -7.68 -10.19 27.61
C ASP A 415 -7.67 -10.63 26.14
N GLN A 416 -6.77 -10.09 25.31
CA GLN A 416 -6.62 -10.53 23.92
C GLN A 416 -5.90 -11.88 23.85
N PRO A 417 -6.31 -12.78 22.94
CA PRO A 417 -5.55 -14.00 22.68
C PRO A 417 -4.12 -13.65 22.25
N LEU A 418 -3.16 -14.47 22.68
CA LEU A 418 -1.78 -14.36 22.21
C LEU A 418 -1.74 -14.52 20.68
N GLY A 419 -0.87 -13.73 20.03
CA GLY A 419 -0.61 -13.84 18.59
C GLY A 419 0.04 -15.17 18.21
N ASP A 420 0.22 -15.40 16.92
CA ASP A 420 0.92 -16.60 16.45
C ASP A 420 2.39 -16.58 16.87
N CYS A 421 2.84 -17.72 17.43
CA CYS A 421 4.16 -17.89 18.03
C CYS A 421 4.53 -16.75 19.01
N PRO A 422 3.85 -16.65 20.17
CA PRO A 422 4.16 -15.65 21.17
C PRO A 422 5.58 -15.81 21.75
N GLU A 423 6.21 -16.97 21.56
CA GLU A 423 7.57 -17.24 22.01
C GLU A 423 8.68 -16.56 21.19
N ASP A 424 8.38 -15.99 20.02
CA ASP A 424 9.27 -15.11 19.23
C ASP A 424 9.11 -13.65 19.69
N VAL A 425 9.61 -13.38 20.89
CA VAL A 425 9.45 -12.13 21.63
C VAL A 425 10.20 -10.96 20.99
N ASP A 426 11.32 -11.23 20.31
CA ASP A 426 12.08 -10.19 19.60
C ASP A 426 11.69 -10.02 18.11
N ALA A 427 10.67 -10.78 17.66
CA ALA A 427 10.11 -10.76 16.32
C ALA A 427 11.18 -10.99 15.23
N SER A 428 12.18 -11.83 15.52
CA SER A 428 13.22 -12.19 14.57
C SER A 428 12.78 -13.26 13.56
N GLY A 429 11.57 -13.82 13.74
CA GLY A 429 11.01 -14.91 12.95
C GLY A 429 11.47 -16.29 13.43
N ILE A 430 12.23 -16.38 14.53
CA ILE A 430 12.72 -17.65 15.06
C ILE A 430 12.91 -17.59 16.57
N VAL A 431 12.42 -18.60 17.29
CA VAL A 431 12.63 -18.68 18.75
C VAL A 431 14.08 -19.07 19.05
N ALA A 432 14.86 -18.12 19.52
CA ALA A 432 16.29 -18.24 19.79
C ALA A 432 16.73 -17.47 21.04
N VAL A 433 18.03 -17.16 21.14
CA VAL A 433 18.60 -16.54 22.34
C VAL A 433 18.10 -15.11 22.55
N GLY A 434 17.69 -14.43 21.48
CA GLY A 434 17.15 -13.09 21.51
C GLY A 434 15.86 -13.01 22.34
N ASP A 435 14.96 -13.97 22.17
CA ASP A 435 13.68 -14.05 22.90
C ASP A 435 13.86 -14.27 24.39
N ILE A 436 14.84 -15.11 24.76
CA ILE A 436 15.22 -15.29 26.17
C ILE A 436 15.73 -13.97 26.75
N LEU A 437 16.57 -13.24 26.02
CA LEU A 437 17.12 -11.97 26.49
C LEU A 437 16.03 -10.90 26.59
N ALA A 438 15.11 -10.84 25.63
CA ALA A 438 13.96 -9.93 25.63
C ALA A 438 13.02 -10.22 26.81
N THR A 439 12.73 -11.49 27.07
CA THR A 439 11.87 -11.92 28.20
C THR A 439 12.54 -11.66 29.54
N VAL A 440 13.83 -11.97 29.68
CA VAL A 440 14.57 -11.68 30.92
C VAL A 440 14.70 -10.16 31.16
N ALA A 441 14.75 -9.35 30.11
CA ALA A 441 14.78 -7.88 30.24
C ALA A 441 13.49 -7.33 30.87
N ASN A 442 12.36 -8.00 30.66
CA ASN A 442 11.05 -7.63 31.20
C ASN A 442 10.64 -8.47 32.41
N TRP A 443 11.58 -9.17 33.05
CA TRP A 443 11.30 -10.13 34.10
C TRP A 443 10.55 -9.52 35.30
N GLY A 444 9.41 -10.11 35.64
CA GLY A 444 8.55 -9.68 36.73
C GLY A 444 7.67 -8.48 36.41
N ASP A 445 7.65 -8.02 35.16
CA ASP A 445 6.70 -7.03 34.69
C ASP A 445 5.29 -7.63 34.57
N CYS A 446 4.28 -6.89 34.97
CA CYS A 446 2.88 -7.33 34.94
C CYS A 446 2.02 -6.21 34.35
N GLY A 447 1.24 -6.55 33.33
CA GLY A 447 0.30 -5.65 32.70
C GLY A 447 -0.77 -5.19 33.70
N ASP A 448 -1.21 -3.95 33.55
CA ASP A 448 -2.23 -3.33 34.41
C ASP A 448 -3.58 -3.17 33.68
N GLY A 449 -3.75 -3.88 32.57
CA GLY A 449 -4.88 -3.77 31.66
C GLY A 449 -4.74 -2.69 30.58
N THR A 450 -3.64 -1.94 30.59
CA THR A 450 -3.30 -0.97 29.53
C THR A 450 -2.24 -1.49 28.55
N TYR A 451 -1.53 -2.57 28.89
CA TYR A 451 -0.57 -3.24 28.02
C TYR A 451 -0.37 -4.68 28.48
N ARG A 452 0.07 -5.53 27.55
CA ARG A 452 0.63 -6.85 27.85
C ARG A 452 2.17 -6.70 27.85
N PRO A 453 2.89 -7.08 28.92
CA PRO A 453 4.35 -7.01 28.94
C PRO A 453 4.99 -7.79 27.81
N LEU A 454 6.09 -7.26 27.27
CA LEU A 454 6.85 -7.95 26.22
C LEU A 454 7.57 -9.16 26.84
N GLY A 455 7.20 -10.37 26.41
CA GLY A 455 7.67 -11.63 27.00
C GLY A 455 6.67 -12.33 27.91
N ASP A 456 5.43 -11.84 28.03
CA ASP A 456 4.29 -12.65 28.48
C ASP A 456 3.80 -13.48 27.28
N VAL A 457 4.16 -14.77 27.30
CA VAL A 457 3.90 -15.71 26.21
C VAL A 457 2.95 -16.83 26.59
N ASP A 458 2.52 -16.88 27.86
CA ASP A 458 1.58 -17.87 28.38
C ASP A 458 0.17 -17.31 28.59
N GLY A 459 0.03 -15.98 28.50
CA GLY A 459 -1.26 -15.32 28.46
C GLY A 459 -1.67 -14.73 29.80
N ASP A 460 -0.87 -14.91 30.86
CA ASP A 460 -1.27 -14.60 32.24
C ASP A 460 -1.07 -13.13 32.66
N CYS A 461 -0.63 -12.28 31.72
CA CYS A 461 -0.39 -10.84 31.89
C CYS A 461 0.87 -10.51 32.71
N CYS A 462 1.73 -11.48 33.04
CA CYS A 462 2.95 -11.26 33.79
C CYS A 462 4.14 -12.01 33.18
N VAL A 463 5.31 -11.37 33.12
CA VAL A 463 6.55 -12.05 32.71
C VAL A 463 7.13 -12.81 33.89
N THR A 464 6.97 -14.12 33.88
CA THR A 464 7.38 -15.01 34.95
C THR A 464 8.31 -16.13 34.47
N VAL A 465 8.56 -17.07 35.37
CA VAL A 465 9.28 -18.30 35.01
C VAL A 465 8.47 -19.20 34.06
N ALA A 466 7.14 -19.07 34.04
CA ALA A 466 6.31 -19.86 33.14
C ALA A 466 6.58 -19.47 31.68
N ASP A 467 6.64 -18.18 31.40
CA ASP A 467 6.95 -17.62 30.08
C ASP A 467 8.31 -18.06 29.56
N LEU A 468 9.34 -17.90 30.39
CA LEU A 468 10.69 -18.31 30.03
C LEU A 468 10.79 -19.81 29.76
N LEU A 469 10.06 -20.64 30.50
CA LEU A 469 10.02 -22.08 30.25
C LEU A 469 9.28 -22.43 28.95
N GLN A 470 8.28 -21.64 28.56
CA GLN A 470 7.57 -21.81 27.30
C GLN A 470 8.45 -21.46 26.10
N ILE A 471 9.21 -20.36 26.16
CA ILE A 471 10.21 -19.98 25.15
C ILE A 471 11.30 -21.05 25.00
N ILE A 472 11.84 -21.54 26.11
CA ILE A 472 12.82 -22.65 26.09
C ILE A 472 12.21 -23.92 25.48
N GLY A 473 10.92 -24.16 25.71
CA GLY A 473 10.18 -25.28 25.13
C GLY A 473 9.97 -25.16 23.61
N ALA A 474 9.86 -23.94 23.10
CA ALA A 474 9.67 -23.61 21.69
C ALA A 474 10.99 -23.38 20.92
N TRP A 475 12.15 -23.66 21.54
CA TRP A 475 13.45 -23.34 20.98
C TRP A 475 13.68 -23.88 19.56
N GLY A 476 13.96 -22.97 18.63
CA GLY A 476 14.18 -23.26 17.22
C GLY A 476 12.92 -23.36 16.37
N ASN A 477 11.75 -23.00 16.90
CA ASN A 477 10.53 -22.83 16.11
C ASN A 477 10.71 -21.68 15.11
N ASP A 478 10.32 -21.92 13.86
CA ASP A 478 10.20 -20.90 12.81
C ASP A 478 8.83 -20.25 12.95
N CYS A 479 8.85 -18.94 13.19
CA CYS A 479 7.69 -18.13 13.53
C CYS A 479 7.40 -17.08 12.46
N ALA A 480 8.04 -17.20 11.30
CA ALA A 480 7.68 -16.42 10.14
C ALA A 480 6.20 -16.65 9.80
N PRO A 481 5.42 -15.57 9.54
CA PRO A 481 4.03 -15.71 9.20
C PRO A 481 3.87 -16.59 7.96
N THR A 482 2.91 -17.50 8.03
CA THR A 482 2.60 -18.40 6.92
C THR A 482 1.41 -17.89 6.13
N GLY A 483 1.34 -18.24 4.86
CA GLY A 483 0.27 -17.83 3.97
C GLY A 483 0.24 -18.68 2.70
N ALA A 484 -0.64 -18.30 1.78
CA ALA A 484 -0.75 -18.91 0.47
C ALA A 484 0.41 -18.48 -0.43
N CYS A 485 0.85 -19.41 -1.26
CA CYS A 485 1.92 -19.19 -2.23
C CYS A 485 1.46 -19.64 -3.61
N CYS A 486 1.35 -18.69 -4.54
CA CYS A 486 1.02 -19.00 -5.94
C CYS A 486 2.26 -19.49 -6.66
N LEU A 487 2.20 -20.70 -7.21
CA LEU A 487 3.37 -21.32 -7.81
C LEU A 487 3.51 -20.92 -9.28
N PRO A 488 4.74 -20.75 -9.80
CA PRO A 488 4.99 -20.28 -11.16
C PRO A 488 4.54 -21.29 -12.24
N GLY A 489 4.34 -22.55 -11.86
CA GLY A 489 3.80 -23.62 -12.71
C GLY A 489 2.30 -23.87 -12.54
N GLY A 490 1.62 -23.06 -11.73
CA GLY A 490 0.20 -23.19 -11.42
C GLY A 490 -0.06 -23.83 -10.09
N GLY A 491 -1.26 -23.58 -9.57
CA GLY A 491 -1.69 -24.00 -8.25
C GLY A 491 -1.15 -23.12 -7.13
N CYS A 492 -1.54 -23.50 -5.92
CA CYS A 492 -1.27 -22.74 -4.72
C CYS A 492 -0.90 -23.68 -3.57
N SER A 493 0.06 -23.26 -2.74
CA SER A 493 0.43 -23.94 -1.50
C SER A 493 0.01 -23.11 -0.29
N ASP A 494 -0.80 -23.69 0.59
CA ASP A 494 -1.20 -23.08 1.86
C ASP A 494 -0.11 -23.19 2.93
N ALA A 495 -0.19 -22.31 3.93
CA ALA A 495 0.58 -22.37 5.17
C ALA A 495 2.10 -22.52 4.95
N VAL A 496 2.64 -21.83 3.95
CA VAL A 496 4.09 -21.73 3.73
C VAL A 496 4.58 -20.35 4.17
N THR A 497 5.81 -20.28 4.65
CA THR A 497 6.46 -18.99 4.93
C THR A 497 6.81 -18.30 3.61
N GLU A 498 6.94 -16.98 3.63
CA GLU A 498 7.38 -16.20 2.47
C GLU A 498 8.72 -16.73 1.90
N SER A 499 9.67 -17.08 2.77
CA SER A 499 10.97 -17.61 2.35
C SER A 499 10.86 -18.95 1.62
N VAL A 500 9.96 -19.83 2.07
CA VAL A 500 9.67 -21.10 1.40
C VAL A 500 8.95 -20.86 0.07
N CYS A 501 8.04 -19.89 0.02
CA CYS A 501 7.33 -19.53 -1.20
C CYS A 501 8.29 -19.00 -2.27
N VAL A 502 9.15 -18.05 -1.91
CA VAL A 502 10.16 -17.47 -2.80
C VAL A 502 11.19 -18.53 -3.22
N ALA A 503 11.58 -19.45 -2.33
CA ALA A 503 12.47 -20.56 -2.68
C ALA A 503 11.84 -21.52 -3.70
N ALA A 504 10.51 -21.64 -3.70
CA ALA A 504 9.74 -22.35 -4.72
C ALA A 504 9.48 -21.52 -5.99
N GLN A 505 10.07 -20.31 -6.08
CA GLN A 505 9.84 -19.32 -7.14
C GLN A 505 8.37 -18.89 -7.25
N GLY A 506 7.60 -19.03 -6.17
CA GLY A 506 6.21 -18.63 -6.10
C GLY A 506 6.02 -17.22 -5.54
N ASP A 507 4.83 -16.68 -5.80
CA ASP A 507 4.39 -15.37 -5.32
C ASP A 507 3.60 -15.53 -4.03
N PHE A 508 4.17 -15.04 -2.93
CA PHE A 508 3.55 -15.10 -1.62
C PHE A 508 2.36 -14.13 -1.53
N GLN A 509 1.21 -14.62 -1.06
CA GLN A 509 -0.06 -13.89 -1.10
C GLN A 509 -0.34 -13.10 0.19
N GLY A 510 0.67 -12.98 1.06
CA GLY A 510 0.60 -12.32 2.35
C GLY A 510 0.36 -13.29 3.51
N ALA A 511 0.68 -12.84 4.73
CA ALA A 511 0.40 -13.58 5.96
C ALA A 511 -1.10 -13.92 6.09
N ASP A 512 -1.42 -15.10 6.60
CA ASP A 512 -2.78 -15.62 6.82
C ASP A 512 -3.65 -15.75 5.55
N SER A 513 -3.08 -15.50 4.37
CA SER A 513 -3.74 -15.77 3.11
C SER A 513 -3.93 -17.27 2.92
N ASN A 514 -5.01 -17.64 2.24
CA ASN A 514 -5.30 -19.03 1.90
C ASN A 514 -5.55 -19.18 0.40
N CYS A 515 -5.20 -20.35 -0.13
CA CYS A 515 -5.29 -20.68 -1.53
C CYS A 515 -6.72 -20.70 -2.07
N SER A 516 -7.73 -20.73 -1.20
CA SER A 516 -9.13 -20.68 -1.61
C SER A 516 -9.63 -19.26 -1.92
N THR A 517 -8.93 -18.24 -1.41
CA THR A 517 -9.24 -16.82 -1.63
C THR A 517 -8.18 -16.09 -2.44
N SER A 518 -6.98 -16.64 -2.55
CA SER A 518 -5.91 -16.08 -3.37
C SER A 518 -6.14 -16.43 -4.85
N ASN A 519 -6.18 -15.40 -5.70
CA ASN A 519 -6.32 -15.56 -7.15
C ASN A 519 -4.98 -15.99 -7.77
N CYS A 520 -4.57 -17.23 -7.50
CA CYS A 520 -3.35 -17.79 -8.08
C CYS A 520 -3.54 -18.12 -9.56
N PRO A 521 -2.65 -17.67 -10.46
CA PRO A 521 -2.73 -17.99 -11.87
C PRO A 521 -2.63 -19.50 -12.08
N ASP A 522 -3.59 -20.08 -12.79
CA ASP A 522 -3.56 -21.48 -13.17
C ASP A 522 -3.29 -21.65 -14.67
N PRO A 523 -2.53 -22.68 -15.07
CA PRO A 523 -2.36 -23.02 -16.47
C PRO A 523 -3.71 -23.35 -17.10
N GLY A 524 -3.80 -23.07 -18.39
CA GLY A 524 -5.00 -23.24 -19.19
C GLY A 524 -4.64 -23.71 -20.58
N ALA A 525 -5.65 -24.05 -21.35
CA ALA A 525 -5.51 -24.50 -22.71
C ALA A 525 -5.03 -23.36 -23.59
N CYS A 526 -3.95 -23.60 -24.30
CA CYS A 526 -3.39 -22.73 -25.30
C CYS A 526 -3.59 -23.35 -26.68
N CYS A 527 -4.48 -22.74 -27.47
CA CYS A 527 -4.85 -23.24 -28.79
C CYS A 527 -3.99 -22.63 -29.89
N PHE A 528 -3.58 -23.45 -30.86
CA PHE A 528 -2.84 -23.01 -32.04
C PHE A 528 -3.70 -23.10 -33.29
N ASP A 529 -3.35 -22.33 -34.32
CA ASP A 529 -4.08 -22.25 -35.60
C ASP A 529 -4.18 -23.59 -36.36
N ASP A 530 -3.35 -24.58 -36.00
CA ASP A 530 -3.38 -25.94 -36.56
C ASP A 530 -4.25 -26.93 -35.75
N GLY A 531 -4.97 -26.43 -34.74
CA GLY A 531 -5.86 -27.21 -33.87
C GLY A 531 -5.13 -27.94 -32.74
N THR A 532 -3.80 -27.79 -32.64
CA THR A 532 -3.07 -28.33 -31.50
C THR A 532 -3.33 -27.49 -30.25
N CYS A 533 -3.22 -28.13 -29.08
CA CYS A 533 -3.42 -27.47 -27.79
C CYS A 533 -2.32 -27.85 -26.80
N GLN A 534 -1.82 -26.87 -26.05
CA GLN A 534 -0.90 -27.08 -24.94
C GLN A 534 -1.47 -26.51 -23.64
N PHE A 535 -1.33 -27.24 -22.52
CA PHE A 535 -1.79 -26.78 -21.21
C PHE A 535 -0.63 -26.07 -20.52
N VAL A 536 -0.62 -24.75 -20.60
CA VAL A 536 0.50 -23.88 -20.22
C VAL A 536 -0.02 -22.60 -19.57
N MET A 537 0.86 -21.74 -19.05
CA MET A 537 0.44 -20.44 -18.52
C MET A 537 -0.05 -19.49 -19.61
N ALA A 538 -0.86 -18.50 -19.25
CA ALA A 538 -1.35 -17.47 -20.18
C ALA A 538 -0.19 -16.71 -20.85
N THR A 539 0.86 -16.39 -20.08
CA THR A 539 2.09 -15.75 -20.58
C THR A 539 2.83 -16.65 -21.57
N ASP A 540 3.06 -17.91 -21.23
CA ASP A 540 3.70 -18.89 -22.11
C ASP A 540 2.89 -19.12 -23.39
N CYS A 541 1.57 -19.15 -23.29
CA CYS A 541 0.68 -19.30 -24.44
C CYS A 541 0.87 -18.17 -25.46
N SER A 542 0.94 -16.92 -24.97
CA SER A 542 1.19 -15.76 -25.81
C SER A 542 2.58 -15.78 -26.47
N GLN A 543 3.60 -16.30 -25.78
CA GLN A 543 4.97 -16.42 -26.32
C GLN A 543 5.08 -17.52 -27.38
N LEU A 544 4.29 -18.59 -27.24
CA LEU A 544 4.21 -19.68 -28.20
C LEU A 544 3.36 -19.30 -29.44
N GLY A 545 2.68 -18.15 -29.42
CA GLY A 545 1.84 -17.68 -30.51
C GLY A 545 0.47 -18.37 -30.58
N GLY A 546 -0.02 -18.90 -29.46
CA GLY A 546 -1.35 -19.50 -29.34
C GLY A 546 -2.36 -18.58 -28.63
N GLY A 547 -3.64 -18.90 -28.76
CA GLY A 547 -4.75 -18.24 -28.07
C GLY A 547 -5.11 -18.96 -26.76
N PHE A 548 -4.99 -18.26 -25.63
CA PHE A 548 -5.28 -18.81 -24.31
C PHE A 548 -6.79 -18.86 -24.03
N GLN A 549 -7.30 -20.01 -23.58
CA GLN A 549 -8.73 -20.29 -23.42
C GLN A 549 -9.23 -20.16 -21.97
N GLY A 550 -8.50 -19.43 -21.13
CA GLY A 550 -8.82 -19.23 -19.72
C GLY A 550 -8.13 -20.22 -18.78
N GLU A 551 -7.97 -19.78 -17.53
CA GLU A 551 -7.31 -20.53 -16.45
C GLU A 551 -8.08 -21.80 -16.09
N GLY A 552 -7.37 -22.91 -15.86
CA GLY A 552 -7.97 -24.21 -15.53
C GLY A 552 -8.68 -24.91 -16.70
N THR A 553 -8.85 -24.26 -17.85
CA THR A 553 -9.45 -24.87 -19.05
C THR A 553 -8.50 -25.95 -19.59
N ASN A 554 -8.93 -27.20 -19.63
CA ASN A 554 -8.09 -28.28 -20.14
C ASN A 554 -8.08 -28.35 -21.67
N CYS A 555 -6.95 -28.73 -22.26
CA CYS A 555 -6.86 -28.94 -23.72
C CYS A 555 -7.79 -30.01 -24.30
N LYS A 556 -8.42 -30.82 -23.46
CA LYS A 556 -9.44 -31.81 -23.87
C LYS A 556 -10.84 -31.22 -23.94
N SER A 557 -11.08 -30.08 -23.28
CA SER A 557 -12.36 -29.39 -23.22
C SER A 557 -12.32 -28.03 -23.93
N ALA A 558 -11.14 -27.47 -24.16
CA ALA A 558 -10.95 -26.28 -24.96
C ALA A 558 -11.22 -26.58 -26.44
N ASN A 559 -12.07 -25.76 -27.05
CA ASN A 559 -12.38 -25.86 -28.47
C ASN A 559 -11.35 -25.05 -29.25
N CYS A 560 -10.23 -25.68 -29.60
CA CYS A 560 -9.15 -25.06 -30.37
C CYS A 560 -9.51 -25.10 -31.86
N THR A 561 -10.34 -24.17 -32.30
CA THR A 561 -10.94 -24.23 -33.64
C THR A 561 -9.93 -24.01 -34.76
N VAL A 562 -9.83 -24.99 -35.65
CA VAL A 562 -9.17 -24.86 -36.96
C VAL A 562 -10.12 -24.15 -37.95
N ALA A 563 -9.59 -23.44 -38.94
CA ALA A 563 -10.39 -22.97 -40.07
C ALA A 563 -11.17 -24.15 -40.71
N GLY A 564 -12.49 -24.05 -40.73
CA GLY A 564 -13.40 -25.11 -41.19
C GLY A 564 -13.86 -26.11 -40.11
N GLU A 565 -13.65 -25.85 -38.82
CA GLU A 565 -14.26 -26.65 -37.76
C GLU A 565 -15.77 -26.41 -37.62
N GLY A 566 -16.51 -27.51 -37.46
CA GLY A 566 -17.98 -27.46 -37.52
C GLY A 566 -18.52 -27.16 -38.92
N ASP A 567 -17.70 -26.96 -39.95
CA ASP A 567 -18.12 -26.55 -41.29
C ASP A 567 -19.18 -27.49 -41.88
N GLU A 568 -18.99 -28.80 -41.69
CA GLU A 568 -19.90 -29.83 -42.18
C GLU A 568 -20.53 -30.59 -41.02
N CYS A 569 -21.78 -31.06 -41.19
CA CYS A 569 -22.46 -31.80 -40.12
C CYS A 569 -21.71 -33.05 -39.63
N SER A 570 -20.92 -33.68 -40.52
CA SER A 570 -20.07 -34.83 -40.16
C SER A 570 -18.95 -34.48 -39.17
N GLY A 571 -18.56 -33.21 -39.10
CA GLY A 571 -17.58 -32.63 -38.19
C GLY A 571 -18.18 -31.66 -37.18
N ALA A 572 -19.47 -31.80 -36.86
CA ALA A 572 -20.17 -30.89 -35.95
C ALA A 572 -19.48 -30.79 -34.57
N LEU A 573 -19.33 -29.55 -34.09
CA LEU A 573 -18.79 -29.20 -32.78
C LEU A 573 -19.69 -29.72 -31.66
N ILE A 574 -19.15 -30.11 -30.51
CA ILE A 574 -20.02 -30.55 -29.41
C ILE A 574 -20.54 -29.34 -28.64
N ALA A 575 -21.87 -29.16 -28.60
CA ALA A 575 -22.51 -28.13 -27.78
C ALA A 575 -22.84 -28.65 -26.38
N THR A 576 -22.76 -27.76 -25.40
CA THR A 576 -23.14 -27.98 -24.00
C THR A 576 -24.16 -26.95 -23.52
N ASN A 577 -24.85 -27.24 -22.42
CA ASN A 577 -25.73 -26.26 -21.76
C ASN A 577 -24.91 -25.03 -21.35
N GLY A 578 -25.48 -23.85 -21.52
CA GLY A 578 -24.76 -22.57 -21.40
C GLY A 578 -24.18 -22.12 -22.73
N ALA A 579 -23.13 -21.30 -22.67
CA ALA A 579 -22.55 -20.61 -23.82
C ALA A 579 -21.60 -21.49 -24.65
N ASN A 580 -21.71 -21.41 -25.98
CA ASN A 580 -20.88 -22.11 -26.96
C ASN A 580 -20.43 -21.10 -28.03
N ALA A 581 -19.14 -20.77 -28.07
CA ALA A 581 -18.61 -19.81 -29.03
C ALA A 581 -18.57 -20.41 -30.46
N PHE A 582 -18.80 -19.56 -31.47
CA PHE A 582 -18.74 -19.96 -32.88
C PHE A 582 -18.21 -18.83 -33.79
N ASN A 583 -17.67 -19.20 -34.96
CA ASN A 583 -17.28 -18.27 -36.01
C ASN A 583 -17.62 -18.84 -37.40
N THR A 584 -18.62 -18.27 -38.07
CA THR A 584 -19.06 -18.72 -39.42
C THR A 584 -18.21 -18.16 -40.56
N SER A 585 -17.41 -17.11 -40.33
CA SER A 585 -16.56 -16.50 -41.37
C SER A 585 -15.39 -17.38 -41.79
N THR A 586 -15.14 -18.49 -41.09
CA THR A 586 -14.09 -19.46 -41.41
C THR A 586 -14.62 -20.73 -42.08
N ALA A 587 -15.93 -20.82 -42.27
CA ALA A 587 -16.62 -21.99 -42.81
C ALA A 587 -17.01 -21.80 -44.28
N THR A 588 -17.65 -22.80 -44.87
CA THR A 588 -18.24 -22.79 -46.19
C THR A 588 -19.74 -23.11 -46.11
N PRO A 589 -20.52 -22.83 -47.16
CA PRO A 589 -21.94 -23.19 -47.16
C PRO A 589 -22.11 -24.72 -47.30
N SER A 590 -22.73 -25.35 -46.31
CA SER A 590 -23.06 -26.78 -46.31
C SER A 590 -24.28 -27.10 -47.20
N ASP A 591 -24.32 -28.32 -47.76
CA ASP A 591 -25.46 -28.83 -48.54
C ASP A 591 -26.18 -30.00 -47.82
N PRO A 592 -27.53 -30.10 -47.92
CA PRO A 592 -28.45 -29.17 -48.58
C PRO A 592 -28.75 -27.93 -47.71
N GLN A 593 -29.16 -26.83 -48.34
CA GLN A 593 -29.60 -25.63 -47.61
C GLN A 593 -30.85 -25.88 -46.75
N PRO A 594 -31.02 -25.14 -45.62
CA PRO A 594 -32.21 -25.24 -44.79
C PRO A 594 -33.52 -24.90 -45.51
N ASP A 595 -34.60 -25.56 -45.11
CA ASP A 595 -35.94 -25.32 -45.65
C ASP A 595 -36.63 -24.18 -44.89
N ALA A 596 -36.49 -22.95 -45.42
CA ALA A 596 -37.08 -21.76 -44.84
C ALA A 596 -38.63 -21.77 -44.81
N SER A 597 -39.29 -22.67 -45.57
CA SER A 597 -40.76 -22.75 -45.56
C SER A 597 -41.31 -23.24 -44.22
N GLN A 598 -40.52 -23.99 -43.45
CA GLN A 598 -40.90 -24.58 -42.16
C GLN A 598 -40.92 -23.57 -41.01
N CYS A 599 -40.32 -22.40 -41.18
CA CYS A 599 -40.37 -21.27 -40.23
C CYS A 599 -40.73 -19.97 -40.95
N SER A 600 -41.79 -20.03 -41.78
CA SER A 600 -42.31 -18.88 -42.52
C SER A 600 -42.58 -17.69 -41.59
N GLY A 601 -42.02 -16.52 -41.93
CA GLY A 601 -42.19 -15.29 -41.15
C GLY A 601 -41.17 -15.09 -40.02
N SER A 602 -40.22 -16.02 -39.85
CA SER A 602 -39.06 -15.86 -38.95
C SER A 602 -37.85 -15.20 -39.62
N TYR A 603 -37.96 -14.80 -40.88
CA TYR A 603 -36.87 -14.19 -41.65
C TYR A 603 -35.57 -15.02 -41.69
N LEU A 604 -35.65 -16.35 -41.81
CA LEU A 604 -34.45 -17.22 -41.90
C LEU A 604 -33.52 -16.92 -43.11
N ASP A 605 -34.07 -16.44 -44.24
CA ASP A 605 -33.41 -16.07 -45.51
C ASP A 605 -31.92 -16.51 -45.68
N TRP A 606 -31.67 -17.83 -45.74
CA TRP A 606 -30.32 -18.40 -45.57
C TRP A 606 -29.31 -18.03 -46.68
N ASP A 607 -29.79 -17.70 -47.88
CA ASP A 607 -29.03 -17.29 -49.09
C ASP A 607 -27.58 -17.84 -49.22
N ASN A 608 -27.42 -19.16 -49.15
CA ASN A 608 -26.10 -19.81 -49.27
C ASN A 608 -25.06 -19.31 -48.24
N SER A 609 -25.51 -19.02 -47.01
CA SER A 609 -24.67 -18.60 -45.89
C SER A 609 -23.61 -19.64 -45.54
N GLN A 610 -22.40 -19.16 -45.20
CA GLN A 610 -21.37 -19.99 -44.58
C GLN A 610 -21.85 -20.38 -43.19
N ASP A 611 -21.72 -21.65 -42.85
CA ASP A 611 -22.39 -22.17 -41.67
C ASP A 611 -21.55 -23.14 -40.88
N VAL A 612 -21.85 -23.21 -39.58
CA VAL A 612 -21.21 -24.14 -38.65
C VAL A 612 -22.26 -24.99 -37.95
N TRP A 613 -21.88 -26.22 -37.68
CA TRP A 613 -22.69 -27.26 -37.09
C TRP A 613 -22.23 -27.56 -35.67
N PHE A 614 -23.20 -27.68 -34.79
CA PHE A 614 -23.06 -28.22 -33.46
C PHE A 614 -23.86 -29.51 -33.33
N LYS A 615 -23.39 -30.43 -32.49
CA LYS A 615 -24.09 -31.61 -32.01
C LYS A 615 -24.32 -31.46 -30.51
N TYR A 616 -25.58 -31.56 -30.12
CA TYR A 616 -26.03 -31.50 -28.74
C TYR A 616 -26.69 -32.84 -28.35
N VAL A 617 -26.30 -33.40 -27.22
CA VAL A 617 -26.92 -34.61 -26.65
C VAL A 617 -27.34 -34.27 -25.22
N PRO A 618 -28.62 -33.94 -24.98
CA PRO A 618 -29.09 -33.55 -23.67
C PRO A 618 -28.96 -34.70 -22.68
N THR A 619 -28.60 -34.38 -21.43
CA THR A 619 -28.53 -35.37 -20.34
C THR A 619 -29.88 -35.56 -19.64
N GLN A 620 -30.84 -34.67 -19.89
CA GLN A 620 -32.19 -34.67 -19.31
C GLN A 620 -33.21 -34.25 -20.37
N SER A 621 -34.41 -34.83 -20.33
CA SER A 621 -35.50 -34.40 -21.22
C SER A 621 -36.14 -33.14 -20.67
N GLY A 622 -36.49 -32.19 -21.53
CA GLY A 622 -37.09 -30.93 -21.12
C GLY A 622 -37.12 -29.92 -22.26
N ASN A 623 -37.73 -28.77 -21.99
CA ASN A 623 -37.69 -27.64 -22.90
C ASN A 623 -36.32 -26.96 -22.78
N VAL A 624 -35.67 -26.70 -23.91
CA VAL A 624 -34.41 -25.96 -23.99
C VAL A 624 -34.64 -24.71 -24.83
N HIS A 625 -34.17 -23.57 -24.33
CA HIS A 625 -34.16 -22.32 -25.07
C HIS A 625 -32.83 -22.17 -25.81
N PHE A 626 -32.90 -22.18 -27.15
CA PHE A 626 -31.75 -21.99 -28.04
C PHE A 626 -31.72 -20.54 -28.47
N THR A 627 -30.62 -19.83 -28.23
CA THR A 627 -30.49 -18.42 -28.62
C THR A 627 -29.07 -18.06 -29.08
N THR A 628 -28.96 -17.21 -30.09
CA THR A 628 -27.72 -16.57 -30.53
C THR A 628 -27.61 -15.10 -30.08
N CYS A 629 -28.42 -14.72 -29.10
CA CYS A 629 -28.40 -13.38 -28.49
C CYS A 629 -27.03 -13.07 -27.88
N ASP A 630 -26.31 -12.15 -28.51
CA ASP A 630 -24.99 -11.67 -28.12
C ASP A 630 -24.77 -10.26 -28.70
N GLY A 631 -24.59 -9.26 -27.83
CA GLY A 631 -24.48 -7.85 -28.21
C GLY A 631 -23.37 -7.50 -29.19
N ASN A 632 -22.39 -8.40 -29.41
CA ASN A 632 -21.31 -8.21 -30.37
C ASN A 632 -21.42 -9.10 -31.63
N SER A 633 -22.50 -9.87 -31.76
CA SER A 633 -22.72 -10.79 -32.86
C SER A 633 -23.36 -10.12 -34.08
N TYR A 634 -23.68 -10.92 -35.10
CA TYR A 634 -24.24 -10.50 -36.37
C TYR A 634 -25.67 -11.03 -36.57
N ASP A 635 -26.28 -10.66 -37.69
CA ASP A 635 -27.60 -11.12 -38.11
C ASP A 635 -27.57 -12.63 -38.41
N THR A 636 -28.04 -13.41 -37.44
CA THR A 636 -27.85 -14.86 -37.40
C THR A 636 -29.08 -15.59 -37.93
N SER A 637 -28.88 -16.81 -38.39
CA SER A 637 -29.96 -17.72 -38.75
C SER A 637 -29.66 -19.10 -38.17
N MET A 638 -30.63 -19.70 -37.48
CA MET A 638 -30.43 -20.95 -36.75
C MET A 638 -31.47 -22.01 -37.12
N VAL A 639 -31.00 -23.26 -37.21
CA VAL A 639 -31.81 -24.43 -37.57
C VAL A 639 -31.47 -25.58 -36.64
N LEU A 640 -32.50 -26.29 -36.18
CA LEU A 640 -32.37 -27.52 -35.39
C LEU A 640 -32.76 -28.73 -36.22
N TYR A 641 -31.95 -29.78 -36.16
CA TYR A 641 -32.23 -31.08 -36.72
C TYR A 641 -32.22 -32.15 -35.63
N GLU A 642 -33.09 -33.15 -35.76
CA GLU A 642 -33.24 -34.24 -34.80
C GLU A 642 -32.74 -35.56 -35.37
N ASN A 643 -31.87 -36.24 -34.63
CA ASN A 643 -31.24 -37.54 -34.90
C ASN A 643 -30.32 -37.65 -36.12
N SER A 644 -30.51 -36.79 -37.13
CA SER A 644 -29.68 -36.73 -38.33
C SER A 644 -29.59 -35.30 -38.88
N CYS A 645 -28.64 -35.06 -39.78
CA CYS A 645 -28.36 -33.75 -40.37
C CYS A 645 -29.38 -33.27 -41.41
N ASP A 646 -30.41 -34.06 -41.69
CA ASP A 646 -31.38 -33.84 -42.76
C ASP A 646 -32.84 -33.83 -42.25
N ASN A 647 -33.07 -34.09 -40.98
CA ASN A 647 -34.39 -34.05 -40.34
C ASN A 647 -34.59 -32.73 -39.59
N GLN A 648 -34.86 -31.65 -40.32
CA GLN A 648 -35.11 -30.32 -39.76
C GLN A 648 -36.41 -30.31 -38.93
N VAL A 649 -36.34 -29.80 -37.70
CA VAL A 649 -37.48 -29.80 -36.76
C VAL A 649 -37.82 -28.41 -36.22
N ALA A 650 -36.89 -27.46 -36.26
CA ALA A 650 -37.13 -26.06 -35.89
C ALA A 650 -36.17 -25.13 -36.64
N CYS A 651 -36.57 -23.87 -36.85
CA CYS A 651 -35.70 -22.82 -37.37
C CYS A 651 -36.22 -21.42 -37.02
N ASN A 652 -35.31 -20.44 -36.97
CA ASN A 652 -35.63 -19.04 -36.75
C ASN A 652 -34.46 -18.16 -37.28
N GLY A 653 -34.77 -17.01 -37.88
CA GLY A 653 -33.80 -15.95 -38.21
C GLY A 653 -33.87 -14.79 -37.20
N ASP A 654 -35.08 -14.26 -36.99
CA ASP A 654 -35.38 -13.14 -36.10
C ASP A 654 -36.21 -13.57 -34.88
N GLY A 655 -35.51 -13.76 -33.78
CA GLY A 655 -36.04 -14.01 -32.45
C GLY A 655 -36.49 -12.73 -31.76
N SER A 656 -37.22 -12.89 -30.65
CA SER A 656 -37.62 -11.78 -29.80
C SER A 656 -37.79 -12.25 -28.36
N GLY A 657 -37.54 -11.38 -27.39
CA GLY A 657 -37.74 -11.66 -25.97
C GLY A 657 -36.47 -11.64 -25.13
N ASP A 658 -35.30 -11.81 -25.74
CA ASP A 658 -34.00 -11.74 -25.07
C ASP A 658 -33.47 -10.30 -25.02
N SER A 659 -32.63 -10.03 -24.01
CA SER A 659 -32.05 -8.70 -23.74
C SER A 659 -30.53 -8.71 -23.86
N GLY A 660 -29.95 -7.64 -24.39
CA GLY A 660 -28.49 -7.52 -24.56
C GLY A 660 -27.97 -8.13 -25.87
N CYS A 661 -28.87 -8.40 -26.82
CA CYS A 661 -28.56 -8.98 -28.12
C CYS A 661 -28.13 -7.91 -29.13
N GLN A 662 -27.51 -8.38 -30.20
CA GLN A 662 -27.41 -7.69 -31.47
C GLN A 662 -28.80 -7.39 -32.06
N ASP A 663 -28.85 -6.51 -33.06
CA ASP A 663 -30.11 -6.00 -33.65
C ASP A 663 -31.04 -7.12 -34.15
N TYR A 664 -30.48 -8.20 -34.71
CA TYR A 664 -31.22 -9.38 -35.19
C TYR A 664 -30.48 -10.65 -34.78
N TYR A 665 -31.18 -11.55 -34.07
CA TYR A 665 -30.62 -12.79 -33.54
C TYR A 665 -31.63 -13.92 -33.66
N SER A 666 -31.19 -15.16 -33.74
CA SER A 666 -32.07 -16.32 -33.81
C SER A 666 -32.39 -16.88 -32.43
N ALA A 667 -33.66 -17.19 -32.17
CA ALA A 667 -34.06 -17.90 -30.96
C ALA A 667 -35.30 -18.76 -31.13
N PHE A 668 -35.34 -19.91 -30.45
CA PHE A 668 -36.54 -20.75 -30.31
C PHE A 668 -36.45 -21.70 -29.10
N ASP A 669 -37.61 -22.11 -28.59
CA ASP A 669 -37.75 -23.15 -27.58
C ASP A 669 -38.05 -24.50 -28.24
N TYR A 670 -37.41 -25.57 -27.77
CA TYR A 670 -37.67 -26.92 -28.27
C TYR A 670 -37.60 -27.97 -27.15
N ASP A 671 -38.54 -28.91 -27.14
CA ASP A 671 -38.56 -30.02 -26.18
C ASP A 671 -37.59 -31.13 -26.63
N VAL A 672 -36.48 -31.27 -25.92
CA VAL A 672 -35.45 -32.27 -26.20
C VAL A 672 -35.63 -33.53 -25.33
N ILE A 673 -35.16 -34.68 -25.84
CA ILE A 673 -35.20 -35.96 -25.13
C ILE A 673 -33.79 -36.39 -24.73
N ALA A 674 -33.60 -36.72 -23.45
CA ALA A 674 -32.33 -37.19 -22.91
C ALA A 674 -31.73 -38.33 -23.74
N GLY A 675 -30.48 -38.17 -24.16
CA GLY A 675 -29.71 -39.16 -24.91
C GLY A 675 -29.96 -39.20 -26.43
N GLU A 676 -30.94 -38.47 -26.96
CA GLU A 676 -31.11 -38.29 -28.40
C GLU A 676 -30.09 -37.28 -28.94
N SER A 677 -29.81 -37.32 -30.25
CA SER A 677 -28.86 -36.38 -30.86
C SER A 677 -29.60 -35.26 -31.57
N TYR A 678 -29.25 -34.02 -31.24
CA TYR A 678 -29.73 -32.83 -31.93
C TYR A 678 -28.56 -32.16 -32.63
N TYR A 679 -28.77 -31.67 -33.85
CA TYR A 679 -27.78 -30.92 -34.59
C TYR A 679 -28.26 -29.49 -34.78
N ILE A 680 -27.45 -28.52 -34.33
CA ILE A 680 -27.75 -27.08 -34.48
C ILE A 680 -26.87 -26.56 -35.59
N ARG A 681 -27.48 -25.92 -36.59
CA ARG A 681 -26.76 -25.31 -37.71
C ARG A 681 -26.93 -23.81 -37.63
N LEU A 682 -25.81 -23.08 -37.63
CA LEU A 682 -25.76 -21.64 -37.50
C LEU A 682 -25.17 -21.02 -38.76
N GLY A 683 -25.92 -20.11 -39.37
CA GLY A 683 -25.50 -19.27 -40.48
C GLY A 683 -25.92 -17.82 -40.21
N GLY A 684 -26.21 -17.08 -41.27
CA GLY A 684 -26.65 -15.69 -41.18
C GLY A 684 -27.62 -15.30 -42.27
N TRP A 685 -28.41 -14.27 -41.99
CA TRP A 685 -29.38 -13.71 -42.92
C TRP A 685 -28.70 -13.19 -44.18
N GLN A 686 -29.21 -13.56 -45.35
CA GLN A 686 -28.67 -13.19 -46.66
C GLN A 686 -27.17 -13.45 -46.82
N GLY A 687 -26.68 -14.54 -46.23
CA GLY A 687 -25.27 -14.92 -46.31
C GLY A 687 -24.33 -14.16 -45.36
N ALA A 688 -24.87 -13.45 -44.36
CA ALA A 688 -24.07 -12.83 -43.31
C ALA A 688 -23.21 -13.86 -42.57
N THR A 689 -22.04 -13.41 -42.09
CA THR A 689 -21.10 -14.24 -41.30
C THR A 689 -20.45 -13.40 -40.22
N GLY A 690 -19.93 -14.07 -39.19
CA GLY A 690 -19.21 -13.43 -38.11
C GLY A 690 -19.01 -14.37 -36.93
N GLU A 691 -18.62 -13.78 -35.82
CA GLU A 691 -18.43 -14.47 -34.54
C GLU A 691 -19.64 -14.24 -33.63
N GLY A 692 -19.90 -15.18 -32.73
CA GLY A 692 -20.96 -15.05 -31.74
C GLY A 692 -21.03 -16.22 -30.78
N THR A 693 -22.07 -16.21 -29.96
CA THR A 693 -22.30 -17.21 -28.92
C THR A 693 -23.65 -17.90 -29.11
N LEU A 694 -23.67 -19.24 -29.20
CA LEU A 694 -24.87 -20.07 -29.08
C LEU A 694 -25.08 -20.44 -27.61
N THR A 695 -26.20 -20.02 -27.04
CA THR A 695 -26.55 -20.33 -25.64
C THR A 695 -27.72 -21.32 -25.58
N LEU A 696 -27.55 -22.39 -24.80
CA LEU A 696 -28.56 -23.42 -24.55
C LEU A 696 -29.00 -23.38 -23.08
N ASN A 697 -30.22 -22.91 -22.80
CA ASN A 697 -30.75 -22.72 -21.44
C ASN A 697 -31.80 -23.75 -21.02
#